data_AF-A0A7M2WXQ5-F1
#
_entry.id   AF-A0A7M2WXQ5-F1
#
_cell.length_a   1.000
_cell.length_b   1.000
_cell.length_c   1.000
_cell.angle_alpha   90.00
_cell.angle_beta   90.00
_cell.angle_gamma   90.00
#
_symmetry.space_group_name_H-M   'P 1'
#
loop_
_entity.id
_entity.type
_entity.pdbx_description
1 polymer ?
#
loop_
_entity_poly.entity_id
_entity_poly.type
_entity_poly.pdbx_seq_one_letter_code
_entity_poly.pdbx_strand_id
1 'polypeptide(L)'
;MQFRSRNRHRVIYSAAAIAAILSAASQTALAADGTWTSTLSGLWNDPANWNLNAIADGAGATADFSTLNITADTTVNLDTPRTIGNLKFGDTTTATAGSWLLQNNGSAANILTLSAATPTITVNALGTGKVANIGLQLDGTAGFVKAGAGTLTLSSASNSYSGVTAVSAGILQITNAGALGNTSRVTVASGAELQVASGLTISKATTISGNGTDNLGALKTSGTATWSGPVTLGADGARIGTSSTTGTFTVSGVIDSGASTFGPAIRLANTATGAVVFSGANTYRGNTQVVIGTLRLGANNTLPTGTGVVFGNGAQQGFATLDLGGFNQQVTTLSAAASNGVPLAIANSGGSASTLTVTGTSSYPGTIGGNVNLLRTGTGTLTLGNASTYTGTTTSIGGTLALDEGLIATSTATTISNVLPSTAVVELAGSTLSFRGRANGATPAMTGSWGTTNPRLITLTAAAAGLAVGQPVSGTGIPAGAYITSISSATAFVINTNLSGTSSGVAVTATATNNTSSQTLAGVTLSPGISAVTVNSNGGDGTTLNLGTLSRPTGGSTVSFTLPAIGAINTTTANANFSGGQQTILGGHALFGSTTWAVSGSGATPGAISGLPGASYYSTDLAGSAGKDVDVLAASATASFPAGTINSLRYNTAGTYNNGLSGPVVIATGGILATTAVTTPITLSGSTLTSGNGQDLVLTTNTGSNFLIGSSIIDNGATPIGFTKAGSGTYVPASGAVNTYSGPTYLLSGSTVPQISSVGSASTANLVSGPFGVGTLFLAGSAMRASTAGVITVGNAVTLSADTTVLSSGTASSDRGLTFTGPVTITGGTRTITTSSGAATIFSGVIGDGGNNFGLTKAGTGAGRLVLTGANTYTGGTTITAGTLAGTTTSLQGNIVNNGALVFDQTVPTLAGGSAIAAGTYAGAISGTGSVTKSGAGIVNLSGAHSYTGITSITGGTLAITADDRLPDASNVSLGGGTLATGGFSDLVGTLTLASSSSIDLGTGTSILRFAASNALTWAGTLTVDNWTGTPFSGGGTDRLFVGGDAGGLTSTQLSQITFTGFEAGAQILPTGEVIPVPEPAGVALLAMAGAGLLSRRRSRK
;
A
#
# COMPACT_ATOMS: atom_id res chain seq x y z
N MET A 1 -49.09 -110.90 55.00
CA MET A 1 -49.59 -110.41 56.30
C MET A 1 -49.09 -108.99 56.47
N GLN A 2 -49.84 -107.95 56.81
CA GLN A 2 -51.25 -107.79 57.15
C GLN A 2 -51.58 -106.28 56.98
N PHE A 3 -52.80 -106.00 56.55
CA PHE A 3 -53.39 -104.69 56.24
C PHE A 3 -53.73 -103.84 57.47
N ARG A 4 -53.96 -102.52 57.21
CA ARG A 4 -54.90 -101.51 57.82
C ARG A 4 -54.17 -100.30 58.44
N SER A 5 -54.66 -99.05 58.44
CA SER A 5 -55.75 -98.31 57.78
C SER A 5 -55.79 -96.89 58.39
N ARG A 6 -55.72 -95.85 57.53
CA ARG A 6 -56.35 -94.50 57.58
C ARG A 6 -56.18 -93.50 58.76
N ASN A 7 -55.84 -92.26 58.33
CA ASN A 7 -56.29 -90.91 58.74
C ASN A 7 -55.82 -90.38 60.12
N ARG A 8 -55.18 -89.22 60.27
CA ARG A 8 -55.42 -87.91 59.64
C ARG A 8 -54.15 -87.02 59.65
N HIS A 9 -54.22 -85.95 58.86
CA HIS A 9 -53.45 -84.68 58.89
C HIS A 9 -52.23 -84.56 57.95
N ARG A 10 -52.56 -84.15 56.71
CA ARG A 10 -52.01 -83.00 55.95
C ARG A 10 -50.58 -82.58 56.33
N VAL A 11 -49.56 -83.00 55.56
CA VAL A 11 -49.04 -82.33 54.34
C VAL A 11 -48.55 -80.91 54.63
N ILE A 12 -47.23 -80.73 54.85
CA ILE A 12 -46.37 -79.68 54.27
C ILE A 12 -44.91 -80.17 54.30
N TYR A 13 -44.43 -80.80 53.23
CA TYR A 13 -42.99 -80.99 52.94
C TYR A 13 -42.78 -81.00 51.43
N SER A 14 -42.80 -79.81 50.81
CA SER A 14 -42.25 -79.52 49.47
C SER A 14 -42.52 -78.06 49.06
N ALA A 15 -42.00 -77.09 49.82
CA ALA A 15 -42.10 -75.65 49.47
C ALA A 15 -40.75 -74.91 49.43
N ALA A 16 -39.64 -75.53 49.86
CA ALA A 16 -38.34 -74.85 49.93
C ALA A 16 -37.50 -74.95 48.64
N ALA A 17 -37.76 -75.93 47.75
CA ALA A 17 -36.97 -76.11 46.52
C ALA A 17 -37.62 -75.52 45.25
N ILE A 18 -38.90 -75.10 45.31
CA ILE A 18 -39.58 -74.39 44.21
C ILE A 18 -39.64 -72.86 44.48
N ALA A 19 -39.48 -72.43 45.73
CA ALA A 19 -39.37 -70.99 46.06
C ALA A 19 -37.97 -70.40 45.80
N ALA A 20 -36.90 -71.22 45.79
CA ALA A 20 -35.53 -70.77 45.54
C ALA A 20 -35.16 -70.64 44.04
N ILE A 21 -36.03 -71.12 43.13
CA ILE A 21 -35.89 -70.91 41.68
C ILE A 21 -36.82 -69.78 41.18
N LEU A 22 -37.65 -69.18 42.05
CA LEU A 22 -38.50 -68.04 41.72
C LEU A 22 -38.13 -66.72 42.45
N SER A 23 -37.07 -66.70 43.27
CA SER A 23 -36.58 -65.48 43.95
C SER A 23 -35.14 -65.08 43.59
N ALA A 24 -34.54 -65.77 42.62
CA ALA A 24 -33.30 -65.38 41.96
C ALA A 24 -33.49 -65.27 40.43
N ALA A 25 -34.71 -65.02 39.98
CA ALA A 25 -34.84 -64.22 38.78
C ALA A 25 -34.32 -62.85 39.19
N SER A 26 -33.11 -62.50 38.73
CA SER A 26 -32.86 -61.12 38.31
C SER A 26 -34.18 -60.63 37.72
N GLN A 27 -34.82 -59.62 38.32
CA GLN A 27 -35.80 -58.86 37.55
C GLN A 27 -34.99 -58.32 36.38
N THR A 28 -34.95 -59.08 35.28
CA THR A 28 -34.77 -58.52 33.95
C THR A 28 -35.89 -57.50 33.90
N ALA A 29 -35.54 -56.25 34.19
CA ALA A 29 -36.44 -55.14 34.00
C ALA A 29 -36.87 -55.26 32.53
N LEU A 30 -38.10 -55.73 32.34
CA LEU A 30 -38.68 -55.78 31.01
C LEU A 30 -38.68 -54.35 30.50
N ALA A 31 -38.29 -54.15 29.24
CA ALA A 31 -38.42 -52.84 28.64
C ALA A 31 -39.87 -52.37 28.79
N ALA A 32 -40.08 -51.30 29.56
CA ALA A 32 -41.39 -50.84 29.96
C ALA A 32 -41.39 -49.31 30.09
N ASP A 33 -42.41 -48.68 29.51
CA ASP A 33 -42.72 -47.29 29.80
C ASP A 33 -43.16 -47.15 31.26
N GLY A 34 -42.81 -46.03 31.89
CA GLY A 34 -43.25 -45.72 33.24
C GLY A 34 -43.71 -44.27 33.37
N THR A 35 -44.77 -44.04 34.13
CA THR A 35 -45.27 -42.70 34.47
C THR A 35 -45.07 -42.44 35.96
N TRP A 36 -44.36 -41.39 36.31
CA TRP A 36 -44.10 -41.00 37.70
C TRP A 36 -45.37 -40.44 38.36
N THR A 37 -45.66 -40.87 39.58
CA THR A 37 -46.88 -40.50 40.32
C THR A 37 -46.65 -39.72 41.60
N SER A 38 -45.39 -39.60 42.05
CA SER A 38 -45.07 -38.89 43.30
C SER A 38 -44.83 -37.40 43.07
N THR A 39 -45.49 -36.54 43.86
CA THR A 39 -45.25 -35.09 43.89
C THR A 39 -44.11 -34.68 44.83
N LEU A 40 -43.49 -35.64 45.52
CA LEU A 40 -42.33 -35.45 46.39
C LEU A 40 -41.09 -36.07 45.75
N SER A 41 -39.91 -35.74 46.29
CA SER A 41 -38.65 -36.35 45.84
C SER A 41 -38.63 -37.86 46.17
N GLY A 42 -38.05 -38.68 45.29
CA GLY A 42 -38.08 -40.14 45.41
C GLY A 42 -36.96 -40.87 44.64
N LEU A 43 -36.80 -42.16 44.92
CA LEU A 43 -35.86 -43.04 44.23
C LEU A 43 -36.48 -43.59 42.93
N TRP A 44 -35.69 -43.70 41.86
CA TRP A 44 -36.14 -44.23 40.57
C TRP A 44 -36.57 -45.69 40.69
N ASN A 45 -35.89 -46.52 41.48
CA ASN A 45 -36.23 -47.94 41.59
C ASN A 45 -37.36 -48.28 42.56
N ASP A 46 -37.92 -47.30 43.28
CA ASP A 46 -39.05 -47.56 44.16
C ASP A 46 -40.34 -47.70 43.32
N PRO A 47 -40.96 -48.90 43.24
CA PRO A 47 -42.14 -49.12 42.41
C PRO A 47 -43.32 -48.22 42.81
N ALA A 48 -43.40 -47.78 44.07
CA ALA A 48 -44.49 -46.93 44.56
C ALA A 48 -44.49 -45.53 43.93
N ASN A 49 -43.37 -45.10 43.35
CA ASN A 49 -43.28 -43.82 42.64
C ASN A 49 -43.76 -43.90 41.18
N TRP A 50 -44.11 -45.09 40.67
CA TRP A 50 -44.53 -45.31 39.29
C TRP A 50 -45.96 -45.83 39.21
N ASN A 51 -46.72 -45.33 38.23
CA ASN A 51 -48.07 -45.79 37.94
C ASN A 51 -48.06 -47.31 37.66
N LEU A 52 -48.99 -48.04 38.28
CA LEU A 52 -49.08 -49.50 38.21
C LEU A 52 -47.79 -50.25 38.62
N ASN A 53 -46.90 -49.62 39.40
CA ASN A 53 -45.58 -50.16 39.76
C ASN A 53 -44.67 -50.46 38.55
N ALA A 54 -44.95 -49.84 37.39
CA ALA A 54 -44.17 -50.02 36.17
C ALA A 54 -42.97 -49.06 36.14
N ILE A 55 -41.82 -49.52 36.65
CA ILE A 55 -40.57 -48.76 36.64
C ILE A 55 -40.11 -48.59 35.19
N ALA A 56 -39.88 -47.35 34.77
CA ALA A 56 -39.36 -47.05 33.43
C ALA A 56 -37.92 -47.58 33.27
N ASP A 57 -37.73 -48.51 32.33
CA ASP A 57 -36.42 -49.06 31.95
C ASP A 57 -36.50 -49.67 30.54
N GLY A 58 -35.37 -49.77 29.85
CA GLY A 58 -35.22 -50.43 28.55
C GLY A 58 -35.00 -49.50 27.35
N ALA A 59 -34.35 -50.05 26.32
CA ALA A 59 -34.13 -49.37 25.05
C ALA A 59 -35.47 -49.03 24.38
N GLY A 60 -35.69 -47.76 24.06
CA GLY A 60 -36.93 -47.28 23.43
C GLY A 60 -38.07 -46.93 24.40
N ALA A 61 -38.00 -47.36 25.66
CA ALA A 61 -39.01 -47.05 26.67
C ALA A 61 -38.96 -45.56 27.11
N THR A 62 -40.04 -45.06 27.68
CA THR A 62 -40.23 -43.67 28.10
C THR A 62 -40.44 -43.56 29.60
N ALA A 63 -39.64 -42.69 30.24
CA ALA A 63 -39.94 -42.22 31.59
C ALA A 63 -40.72 -40.89 31.51
N ASP A 64 -41.98 -40.90 31.93
CA ASP A 64 -42.89 -39.75 31.88
C ASP A 64 -43.11 -39.12 33.26
N PHE A 65 -42.62 -37.90 33.43
CA PHE A 65 -42.75 -37.02 34.59
C PHE A 65 -43.73 -35.84 34.32
N SER A 66 -44.48 -35.86 33.22
CA SER A 66 -45.26 -34.69 32.76
C SER A 66 -46.70 -34.63 33.24
N THR A 67 -47.19 -35.64 33.96
CA THR A 67 -48.60 -35.80 34.34
C THR A 67 -48.95 -35.20 35.70
N LEU A 68 -48.00 -34.57 36.39
CA LEU A 68 -48.15 -34.07 37.75
C LEU A 68 -48.19 -32.55 37.82
N ASN A 69 -48.81 -32.02 38.87
CA ASN A 69 -48.65 -30.64 39.33
C ASN A 69 -47.70 -30.65 40.52
N ILE A 70 -46.45 -30.26 40.32
CA ILE A 70 -45.47 -30.17 41.40
C ILE A 70 -45.43 -28.71 41.90
N THR A 71 -45.65 -28.48 43.18
CA THR A 71 -45.65 -27.11 43.75
C THR A 71 -44.30 -26.67 44.33
N ALA A 72 -43.34 -27.59 44.36
CA ALA A 72 -41.97 -27.39 44.81
C ALA A 72 -41.01 -28.19 43.93
N ASP A 73 -39.74 -27.80 43.95
CA ASP A 73 -38.68 -28.51 43.24
C ASP A 73 -38.64 -29.98 43.67
N THR A 74 -38.71 -30.90 42.70
CA THR A 74 -38.85 -32.34 42.93
C THR A 74 -37.65 -33.09 42.37
N THR A 75 -36.98 -33.86 43.22
CA THR A 75 -35.78 -34.64 42.83
C THR A 75 -36.12 -36.10 42.58
N VAL A 76 -35.81 -36.58 41.38
CA VAL A 76 -35.79 -37.99 41.01
C VAL A 76 -34.35 -38.48 41.13
N ASN A 77 -34.12 -39.38 42.08
CA ASN A 77 -32.79 -39.93 42.38
C ASN A 77 -32.60 -41.26 41.65
N LEU A 78 -31.68 -41.28 40.68
CA LEU A 78 -31.21 -42.51 40.05
C LEU A 78 -30.30 -43.24 41.03
N ASP A 79 -30.75 -44.38 41.53
CA ASP A 79 -30.09 -45.18 42.57
C ASP A 79 -29.33 -46.41 42.04
N THR A 80 -29.55 -46.77 40.78
CA THR A 80 -28.74 -47.74 40.01
C THR A 80 -28.59 -47.28 38.55
N PRO A 81 -27.58 -47.73 37.78
CA PRO A 81 -27.52 -47.47 36.35
C PRO A 81 -28.80 -47.91 35.63
N ARG A 82 -29.27 -47.13 34.64
CA ARG A 82 -30.49 -47.43 33.87
C ARG A 82 -30.31 -47.13 32.39
N THR A 83 -31.09 -47.81 31.56
CA THR A 83 -31.20 -47.54 30.12
C THR A 83 -32.61 -47.05 29.83
N ILE A 84 -32.77 -45.96 29.08
CA ILE A 84 -34.09 -45.47 28.67
C ILE A 84 -34.05 -45.03 27.21
N GLY A 85 -35.18 -45.08 26.50
CA GLY A 85 -35.29 -44.50 25.17
C GLY A 85 -35.55 -43.00 25.21
N ASN A 86 -36.51 -42.58 26.03
CA ASN A 86 -37.02 -41.21 26.06
C ASN A 86 -37.28 -40.72 27.48
N LEU A 87 -37.18 -39.41 27.67
CA LEU A 87 -37.57 -38.72 28.89
C LEU A 87 -38.63 -37.68 28.56
N LYS A 88 -39.65 -37.56 29.40
CA LYS A 88 -40.70 -36.54 29.24
C LYS A 88 -40.95 -35.83 30.56
N PHE A 89 -40.75 -34.53 30.58
CA PHE A 89 -40.98 -33.67 31.74
C PHE A 89 -42.11 -32.68 31.45
N GLY A 90 -42.82 -32.26 32.48
CA GLY A 90 -43.88 -31.27 32.37
C GLY A 90 -44.50 -30.97 33.72
N ASP A 91 -45.39 -29.99 33.73
CA ASP A 91 -46.26 -29.71 34.86
C ASP A 91 -47.66 -29.43 34.31
N THR A 92 -48.69 -30.00 34.91
CA THR A 92 -50.08 -29.78 34.47
C THR A 92 -50.56 -28.35 34.76
N THR A 93 -49.87 -27.61 35.64
CA THR A 93 -50.21 -26.26 36.10
C THR A 93 -48.98 -25.35 36.14
N THR A 94 -48.75 -24.60 35.06
CA THR A 94 -47.57 -23.71 34.92
C THR A 94 -47.52 -22.52 35.90
N ALA A 95 -48.59 -22.22 36.62
CA ALA A 95 -48.67 -21.12 37.58
C ALA A 95 -48.03 -21.44 38.94
N THR A 96 -48.03 -22.70 39.36
CA THR A 96 -47.53 -23.14 40.68
C THR A 96 -46.33 -24.07 40.59
N ALA A 97 -45.83 -24.32 39.38
CA ALA A 97 -44.89 -25.37 39.09
C ALA A 97 -43.53 -25.24 39.82
N GLY A 98 -42.99 -26.39 40.23
CA GLY A 98 -41.61 -26.59 40.67
C GLY A 98 -40.68 -27.01 39.52
N SER A 99 -39.39 -27.09 39.79
CA SER A 99 -38.40 -27.63 38.86
C SER A 99 -38.25 -29.14 39.04
N TRP A 100 -38.00 -29.85 37.95
CA TRP A 100 -37.59 -31.26 38.01
C TRP A 100 -36.07 -31.35 38.14
N LEU A 101 -35.56 -32.15 39.09
CA LEU A 101 -34.14 -32.45 39.23
C LEU A 101 -33.91 -33.95 39.08
N LEU A 102 -33.12 -34.37 38.09
CA LEU A 102 -32.72 -35.76 37.90
C LEU A 102 -31.25 -35.91 38.30
N GLN A 103 -30.99 -36.65 39.38
CA GLN A 103 -29.67 -36.73 40.03
C GLN A 103 -29.21 -38.18 40.23
N ASN A 104 -27.92 -38.37 40.51
CA ASN A 104 -27.28 -39.68 40.61
C ASN A 104 -27.31 -40.29 42.03
N ASN A 105 -28.11 -39.74 42.93
CA ASN A 105 -28.19 -40.14 44.34
C ASN A 105 -26.83 -40.17 45.06
N GLY A 106 -25.90 -39.27 44.69
CA GLY A 106 -24.56 -39.17 45.26
C GLY A 106 -23.55 -40.19 44.73
N SER A 107 -23.90 -41.05 43.77
CA SER A 107 -23.01 -42.05 43.18
C SER A 107 -22.73 -41.78 41.71
N ALA A 108 -21.46 -41.59 41.34
CA ALA A 108 -21.07 -41.41 39.93
C ALA A 108 -21.32 -42.64 39.05
N ALA A 109 -21.48 -43.83 39.66
CA ALA A 109 -21.82 -45.05 38.93
C ALA A 109 -23.28 -45.06 38.42
N ASN A 110 -24.15 -44.21 38.97
CA ASN A 110 -25.55 -44.13 38.57
C ASN A 110 -25.67 -43.31 37.28
N ILE A 111 -25.39 -43.98 36.16
CA ILE A 111 -25.40 -43.44 34.79
C ILE A 111 -26.74 -43.74 34.14
N LEU A 112 -27.28 -42.77 33.40
CA LEU A 112 -28.46 -42.95 32.56
C LEU A 112 -28.06 -43.05 31.08
N THR A 113 -28.29 -44.20 30.47
CA THR A 113 -27.98 -44.46 29.06
C THR A 113 -29.20 -44.23 28.18
N LEU A 114 -29.09 -43.35 27.18
CA LEU A 114 -30.12 -43.08 26.19
C LEU A 114 -29.96 -44.03 24.98
N SER A 115 -30.91 -44.95 24.79
CA SER A 115 -30.81 -46.06 23.82
C SER A 115 -32.07 -46.25 22.97
N ALA A 116 -32.51 -45.21 22.27
CA ALA A 116 -33.47 -45.30 21.17
C ALA A 116 -32.79 -44.99 19.82
N ALA A 117 -33.46 -45.26 18.70
CA ALA A 117 -32.97 -44.86 17.38
C ALA A 117 -32.81 -43.33 17.25
N THR A 118 -33.73 -42.58 17.86
CA THR A 118 -33.69 -41.12 18.01
C THR A 118 -34.16 -40.74 19.43
N PRO A 119 -33.29 -40.82 20.45
CA PRO A 119 -33.69 -40.54 21.83
C PRO A 119 -34.29 -39.14 21.94
N THR A 120 -35.41 -39.00 22.64
CA THR A 120 -36.06 -37.69 22.80
C THR A 120 -36.16 -37.33 24.28
N ILE A 121 -35.73 -36.12 24.61
CA ILE A 121 -36.00 -35.47 25.89
C ILE A 121 -37.02 -34.37 25.65
N THR A 122 -38.28 -34.64 25.96
CA THR A 122 -39.38 -33.68 25.83
C THR A 122 -39.53 -32.93 27.14
N VAL A 123 -39.44 -31.60 27.10
CA VAL A 123 -39.78 -30.75 28.25
C VAL A 123 -40.97 -29.90 27.85
N ASN A 124 -42.15 -30.27 28.35
CA ASN A 124 -43.35 -29.46 28.23
C ASN A 124 -43.22 -28.16 29.05
N ALA A 125 -44.21 -27.28 29.01
CA ALA A 125 -44.17 -26.05 29.79
C ALA A 125 -44.09 -26.36 31.31
N LEU A 126 -43.14 -25.73 32.01
CA LEU A 126 -42.89 -25.92 33.46
C LEU A 126 -43.14 -24.66 34.30
N GLY A 127 -43.67 -23.58 33.71
CA GLY A 127 -43.78 -22.28 34.38
C GLY A 127 -42.54 -21.40 34.24
N THR A 128 -42.70 -20.09 34.47
CA THR A 128 -41.63 -19.10 34.25
C THR A 128 -40.45 -19.34 35.19
N GLY A 129 -39.25 -19.48 34.62
CA GLY A 129 -38.00 -19.67 35.37
C GLY A 129 -37.79 -21.10 35.91
N LYS A 130 -38.70 -22.03 35.63
CA LYS A 130 -38.59 -23.44 36.03
C LYS A 130 -37.99 -24.29 34.91
N VAL A 131 -37.28 -25.34 35.32
CA VAL A 131 -36.48 -26.17 34.41
C VAL A 131 -36.63 -27.65 34.73
N ALA A 132 -36.34 -28.49 33.75
CA ALA A 132 -35.95 -29.88 34.00
C ALA A 132 -34.41 -29.93 33.99
N ASN A 133 -33.79 -30.14 35.15
CA ASN A 133 -32.34 -30.22 35.30
C ASN A 133 -31.88 -31.68 35.38
N ILE A 134 -31.04 -32.10 34.44
CA ILE A 134 -30.33 -33.38 34.49
C ILE A 134 -28.91 -33.11 35.02
N GLY A 135 -28.69 -33.51 36.27
CA GLY A 135 -27.42 -33.38 37.00
C GLY A 135 -26.60 -34.66 37.06
N LEU A 136 -27.12 -35.79 36.57
CA LEU A 136 -26.39 -37.06 36.44
C LEU A 136 -25.69 -37.19 35.07
N GLN A 137 -24.82 -38.20 34.93
CA GLN A 137 -24.17 -38.51 33.66
C GLN A 137 -25.16 -39.15 32.66
N LEU A 138 -25.25 -38.56 31.48
CA LEU A 138 -25.90 -39.12 30.29
C LEU A 138 -24.89 -39.85 29.40
N ASP A 139 -25.25 -41.06 28.97
CA ASP A 139 -24.49 -41.89 28.02
C ASP A 139 -25.37 -42.33 26.83
N GLY A 140 -24.77 -42.90 25.78
CA GLY A 140 -25.43 -43.37 24.56
C GLY A 140 -24.73 -42.92 23.28
N THR A 141 -25.06 -43.55 22.13
CA THR A 141 -24.34 -43.29 20.86
C THR A 141 -25.14 -42.48 19.82
N ALA A 142 -26.45 -42.36 19.99
CA ALA A 142 -27.35 -41.73 19.01
C ALA A 142 -27.52 -40.21 19.20
N GLY A 143 -27.07 -39.66 20.32
CA GLY A 143 -27.39 -38.30 20.76
C GLY A 143 -28.83 -38.21 21.26
N PHE A 144 -29.43 -37.03 21.21
CA PHE A 144 -30.85 -36.87 21.56
C PHE A 144 -31.48 -35.62 20.93
N VAL A 145 -32.82 -35.64 20.82
CA VAL A 145 -33.65 -34.51 20.43
C VAL A 145 -34.24 -33.86 21.69
N LYS A 146 -33.93 -32.58 21.93
CA LYS A 146 -34.65 -31.74 22.89
C LYS A 146 -35.93 -31.21 22.22
N ALA A 147 -37.08 -31.66 22.71
CA ALA A 147 -38.41 -31.26 22.25
C ALA A 147 -39.21 -30.54 23.35
N GLY A 148 -40.36 -29.98 22.98
CA GLY A 148 -41.26 -29.25 23.88
C GLY A 148 -40.78 -27.84 24.23
N ALA A 149 -41.72 -26.98 24.67
CA ALA A 149 -41.49 -25.54 24.85
C ALA A 149 -40.66 -25.17 26.10
N GLY A 150 -40.53 -26.07 27.08
CA GLY A 150 -39.83 -25.82 28.33
C GLY A 150 -38.31 -25.87 28.23
N THR A 151 -37.64 -25.52 29.32
CA THR A 151 -36.18 -25.48 29.45
C THR A 151 -35.63 -26.79 29.99
N LEU A 152 -34.72 -27.42 29.23
CA LEU A 152 -33.87 -28.51 29.70
C LEU A 152 -32.51 -27.95 30.10
N THR A 153 -32.11 -28.16 31.36
CA THR A 153 -30.77 -27.81 31.85
C THR A 153 -29.91 -29.08 31.94
N LEU A 154 -28.74 -29.06 31.31
CA LEU A 154 -27.71 -30.08 31.50
C LEU A 154 -26.60 -29.50 32.37
N SER A 155 -26.43 -30.08 33.57
CA SER A 155 -25.48 -29.57 34.58
C SER A 155 -24.32 -30.53 34.90
N SER A 156 -24.38 -31.76 34.41
CA SER A 156 -23.29 -32.74 34.57
C SER A 156 -22.06 -32.38 33.73
N ALA A 157 -20.88 -32.50 34.35
CA ALA A 157 -19.58 -32.38 33.67
C ALA A 157 -19.14 -33.68 32.96
N SER A 158 -19.79 -34.81 33.28
CA SER A 158 -19.31 -36.15 32.94
C SER A 158 -20.09 -36.81 31.81
N ASN A 159 -20.94 -36.07 31.10
CA ASN A 159 -21.71 -36.64 29.99
C ASN A 159 -20.76 -37.25 28.95
N SER A 160 -21.06 -38.47 28.52
CA SER A 160 -20.22 -39.26 27.61
C SER A 160 -20.91 -39.63 26.31
N TYR A 161 -22.21 -39.33 26.20
CA TYR A 161 -22.98 -39.61 24.98
C TYR A 161 -22.34 -38.99 23.73
N SER A 162 -22.44 -39.70 22.61
CA SER A 162 -22.03 -39.27 21.27
C SER A 162 -23.25 -39.16 20.34
N GLY A 163 -23.06 -38.81 19.07
CA GLY A 163 -24.17 -38.54 18.13
C GLY A 163 -24.58 -37.06 18.09
N VAL A 164 -25.74 -36.74 17.50
CA VAL A 164 -26.19 -35.35 17.33
C VAL A 164 -27.10 -34.93 18.50
N THR A 165 -26.87 -33.74 19.05
CA THR A 165 -27.81 -33.10 19.99
C THR A 165 -28.70 -32.14 19.20
N ALA A 166 -29.97 -32.48 18.98
CA ALA A 166 -30.89 -31.65 18.21
C ALA A 166 -31.87 -30.89 19.11
N VAL A 167 -31.78 -29.57 19.15
CA VAL A 167 -32.76 -28.71 19.82
C VAL A 167 -33.86 -28.35 18.82
N SER A 168 -34.98 -29.08 18.88
CA SER A 168 -36.12 -28.89 17.98
C SER A 168 -37.13 -27.86 18.51
N ALA A 169 -37.23 -27.70 19.82
CA ALA A 169 -38.10 -26.71 20.47
C ALA A 169 -37.63 -26.35 21.89
N GLY A 170 -38.03 -25.16 22.35
CA GLY A 170 -37.71 -24.64 23.69
C GLY A 170 -36.24 -24.31 23.86
N ILE A 171 -35.77 -24.38 25.11
CA ILE A 171 -34.40 -24.00 25.50
C ILE A 171 -33.62 -25.24 25.94
N LEU A 172 -32.42 -25.43 25.40
CA LEU A 172 -31.39 -26.29 25.98
C LEU A 172 -30.35 -25.40 26.67
N GLN A 173 -30.31 -25.46 28.00
CA GLN A 173 -29.39 -24.69 28.83
C GLN A 173 -28.20 -25.55 29.27
N ILE A 174 -26.99 -25.06 29.04
CA ILE A 174 -25.71 -25.70 29.37
C ILE A 174 -25.08 -24.97 30.54
N THR A 175 -24.94 -25.63 31.69
CA THR A 175 -24.32 -25.03 32.90
C THR A 175 -22.95 -25.61 33.24
N ASN A 176 -22.45 -26.56 32.44
CA ASN A 176 -21.10 -27.11 32.55
C ASN A 176 -20.44 -27.29 31.16
N ALA A 177 -19.12 -27.12 31.06
CA ALA A 177 -18.38 -27.27 29.80
C ALA A 177 -18.47 -28.70 29.22
N GLY A 178 -18.57 -29.72 30.07
CA GLY A 178 -18.72 -31.13 29.67
C GLY A 178 -20.16 -31.57 29.36
N ALA A 179 -21.16 -30.68 29.51
CA ALA A 179 -22.57 -31.10 29.47
C ALA A 179 -23.05 -31.60 28.10
N LEU A 180 -22.36 -31.22 27.02
CA LEU A 180 -22.64 -31.71 25.67
C LEU A 180 -21.92 -33.02 25.32
N GLY A 181 -21.18 -33.60 26.28
CA GLY A 181 -20.47 -34.87 26.14
C GLY A 181 -19.60 -34.98 24.88
N ASN A 182 -19.66 -36.13 24.22
CA ASN A 182 -18.95 -36.44 22.98
C ASN A 182 -19.81 -36.18 21.73
N THR A 183 -20.83 -35.33 21.83
CA THR A 183 -21.71 -34.98 20.68
C THR A 183 -20.87 -34.56 19.47
N SER A 184 -21.26 -35.04 18.28
CA SER A 184 -20.60 -34.72 17.01
C SER A 184 -20.97 -33.32 16.53
N ARG A 185 -22.21 -32.88 16.80
CA ARG A 185 -22.72 -31.54 16.50
C ARG A 185 -24.00 -31.26 17.28
N VAL A 186 -24.23 -29.99 17.63
CA VAL A 186 -25.53 -29.50 18.10
C VAL A 186 -26.30 -28.88 16.92
N THR A 187 -27.59 -29.15 16.76
CA THR A 187 -28.42 -28.47 15.75
C THR A 187 -29.58 -27.76 16.43
N VAL A 188 -29.75 -26.46 16.19
CA VAL A 188 -30.81 -25.63 16.76
C VAL A 188 -31.77 -25.23 15.66
N ALA A 189 -33.04 -25.67 15.77
CA ALA A 189 -34.10 -25.37 14.83
C ALA A 189 -34.61 -23.93 14.98
N SER A 190 -35.33 -23.44 13.96
CA SER A 190 -35.97 -22.11 14.01
C SER A 190 -36.96 -22.03 15.18
N GLY A 191 -36.81 -21.01 16.03
CA GLY A 191 -37.62 -20.82 17.23
C GLY A 191 -37.14 -21.59 18.46
N ALA A 192 -36.11 -22.44 18.33
CA ALA A 192 -35.44 -23.11 19.45
C ALA A 192 -34.17 -22.37 19.87
N GLU A 193 -33.62 -22.73 21.03
CA GLU A 193 -32.50 -22.01 21.63
C GLU A 193 -31.50 -22.93 22.33
N LEU A 194 -30.21 -22.67 22.11
CA LEU A 194 -29.10 -23.17 22.90
C LEU A 194 -28.51 -22.05 23.76
N GLN A 195 -28.62 -22.19 25.08
CA GLN A 195 -28.14 -21.20 26.06
C GLN A 195 -26.93 -21.72 26.82
N VAL A 196 -25.87 -20.92 26.89
CA VAL A 196 -24.63 -21.23 27.62
C VAL A 196 -24.53 -20.38 28.89
N ALA A 197 -24.30 -21.01 30.04
CA ALA A 197 -24.11 -20.29 31.30
C ALA A 197 -22.80 -19.49 31.34
N SER A 198 -22.74 -18.52 32.26
CA SER A 198 -21.55 -17.71 32.48
C SER A 198 -20.34 -18.57 32.92
N GLY A 199 -19.14 -18.17 32.50
CA GLY A 199 -17.86 -18.79 32.84
C GLY A 199 -17.45 -19.98 31.98
N LEU A 200 -18.25 -20.36 30.98
CA LEU A 200 -18.01 -21.58 30.19
C LEU A 200 -17.27 -21.30 28.87
N THR A 201 -16.49 -22.29 28.43
CA THR A 201 -15.96 -22.39 27.06
C THR A 201 -16.44 -23.69 26.43
N ILE A 202 -17.12 -23.61 25.29
CA ILE A 202 -17.72 -24.76 24.60
C ILE A 202 -17.10 -24.95 23.21
N SER A 203 -16.43 -26.09 23.01
CA SER A 203 -15.70 -26.42 21.78
C SER A 203 -16.47 -27.34 20.82
N LYS A 204 -17.81 -27.23 20.75
CA LYS A 204 -18.63 -28.12 19.92
C LYS A 204 -19.00 -27.48 18.59
N ALA A 205 -19.11 -28.29 17.53
CA ALA A 205 -19.70 -27.83 16.29
C ALA A 205 -21.20 -27.60 16.50
N THR A 206 -21.74 -26.50 15.96
CA THR A 206 -23.18 -26.21 16.03
C THR A 206 -23.72 -25.71 14.71
N THR A 207 -24.93 -26.13 14.36
CA THR A 207 -25.73 -25.49 13.31
C THR A 207 -26.90 -24.75 13.96
N ILE A 208 -27.07 -23.46 13.66
CA ILE A 208 -28.17 -22.66 14.19
C ILE A 208 -29.11 -22.18 13.09
N SER A 209 -30.41 -22.15 13.40
CA SER A 209 -31.46 -21.63 12.53
C SER A 209 -32.37 -20.69 13.32
N GLY A 210 -32.73 -19.55 12.74
CA GLY A 210 -33.71 -18.62 13.33
C GLY A 210 -33.21 -17.81 14.54
N ASN A 211 -34.15 -17.34 15.36
CA ASN A 211 -33.94 -16.19 16.24
C ASN A 211 -33.82 -16.52 17.74
N GLY A 212 -34.03 -17.78 18.13
CA GLY A 212 -34.23 -18.15 19.54
C GLY A 212 -35.65 -17.92 20.03
N THR A 213 -35.95 -18.40 21.24
CA THR A 213 -37.29 -18.36 21.85
C THR A 213 -37.72 -16.95 22.27
N ASP A 214 -36.76 -16.13 22.70
CA ASP A 214 -36.95 -14.75 23.15
C ASP A 214 -36.39 -13.72 22.15
N ASN A 215 -36.08 -14.17 20.94
CA ASN A 215 -35.55 -13.36 19.85
C ASN A 215 -34.14 -12.81 20.13
N LEU A 216 -33.44 -13.22 21.21
CA LEU A 216 -32.06 -12.78 21.53
C LEU A 216 -30.99 -13.67 20.90
N GLY A 217 -31.29 -14.92 20.55
CA GLY A 217 -30.34 -15.79 19.87
C GLY A 217 -30.79 -17.24 19.83
N ALA A 218 -30.63 -17.89 18.68
CA ALA A 218 -30.67 -19.35 18.62
C ALA A 218 -29.44 -19.95 19.31
N LEU A 219 -28.32 -19.22 19.32
CA LEU A 219 -27.16 -19.47 20.19
C LEU A 219 -26.96 -18.25 21.09
N LYS A 220 -27.05 -18.40 22.41
CA LYS A 220 -26.86 -17.28 23.34
C LYS A 220 -26.18 -17.68 24.63
N THR A 221 -25.78 -16.68 25.41
CA THR A 221 -25.32 -16.87 26.80
C THR A 221 -26.19 -16.08 27.79
N SER A 222 -26.19 -16.50 29.06
CA SER A 222 -26.78 -15.76 30.18
C SER A 222 -25.80 -14.87 30.95
N GLY A 223 -24.51 -14.86 30.57
CA GLY A 223 -23.46 -14.09 31.22
C GLY A 223 -22.26 -13.86 30.30
N THR A 224 -21.05 -14.10 30.80
CA THR A 224 -19.83 -14.07 29.97
C THR A 224 -19.43 -15.50 29.62
N ALA A 225 -19.32 -15.84 28.34
CA ALA A 225 -18.97 -17.20 27.91
C ALA A 225 -18.24 -17.19 26.56
N THR A 226 -17.65 -18.34 26.20
CA THR A 226 -16.97 -18.54 24.92
C THR A 226 -17.52 -19.76 24.20
N TRP A 227 -17.77 -19.62 22.90
CA TRP A 227 -18.03 -20.70 21.96
C TRP A 227 -16.84 -20.81 20.99
N SER A 228 -16.01 -21.83 21.17
CA SER A 228 -14.78 -22.05 20.39
C SER A 228 -14.95 -23.05 19.24
N GLY A 229 -16.04 -23.83 19.25
CA GLY A 229 -16.33 -24.73 18.13
C GLY A 229 -16.94 -24.01 16.92
N PRO A 230 -16.88 -24.59 15.71
CA PRO A 230 -17.41 -23.95 14.51
C PRO A 230 -18.93 -23.79 14.57
N VAL A 231 -19.44 -22.73 13.95
CA VAL A 231 -20.88 -22.41 13.87
C VAL A 231 -21.31 -22.35 12.42
N THR A 232 -22.25 -23.20 12.02
CA THR A 232 -22.87 -23.18 10.69
C THR A 232 -24.22 -22.47 10.75
N LEU A 233 -24.45 -21.52 9.84
CA LEU A 233 -25.73 -20.84 9.69
C LEU A 233 -26.66 -21.69 8.83
N GLY A 234 -27.75 -22.18 9.43
CA GLY A 234 -28.81 -22.93 8.74
C GLY A 234 -29.88 -22.05 8.09
N ALA A 235 -29.91 -20.76 8.39
CA ALA A 235 -30.81 -19.77 7.81
C ALA A 235 -30.16 -18.38 7.80
N ASP A 236 -30.58 -17.50 6.88
CA ASP A 236 -30.17 -16.10 6.88
C ASP A 236 -30.69 -15.38 8.13
N GLY A 237 -29.85 -14.54 8.74
CA GLY A 237 -30.19 -13.83 9.97
C GLY A 237 -30.31 -14.74 11.20
N ALA A 238 -29.74 -15.95 11.19
CA ALA A 238 -29.67 -16.79 12.38
C ALA A 238 -28.94 -16.05 13.51
N ARG A 239 -29.54 -16.05 14.70
CA ARG A 239 -29.16 -15.09 15.75
C ARG A 239 -28.18 -15.64 16.77
N ILE A 240 -27.18 -14.80 17.08
CA ILE A 240 -26.22 -14.99 18.15
C ILE A 240 -26.35 -13.80 19.12
N GLY A 241 -26.38 -14.08 20.42
CA GLY A 241 -26.62 -13.01 21.40
C GLY A 241 -26.30 -13.33 22.84
N THR A 242 -26.75 -12.45 23.72
CA THR A 242 -26.68 -12.63 25.17
C THR A 242 -27.94 -12.06 25.81
N SER A 243 -28.45 -12.75 26.84
CA SER A 243 -29.50 -12.24 27.72
C SER A 243 -28.94 -11.48 28.93
N SER A 244 -27.61 -11.45 29.09
CA SER A 244 -26.94 -10.63 30.10
C SER A 244 -26.90 -9.17 29.66
N THR A 245 -27.09 -8.25 30.60
CA THR A 245 -26.91 -6.82 30.33
C THR A 245 -25.43 -6.43 30.23
N THR A 246 -24.51 -7.11 30.92
CA THR A 246 -23.08 -6.75 30.94
C THR A 246 -22.16 -7.85 30.38
N GLY A 247 -22.68 -9.07 30.24
CA GLY A 247 -21.90 -10.24 29.83
C GLY A 247 -21.41 -10.17 28.39
N THR A 248 -20.24 -10.75 28.12
CA THR A 248 -19.66 -10.87 26.78
C THR A 248 -19.76 -12.30 26.26
N PHE A 249 -20.29 -12.48 25.06
CA PHE A 249 -20.29 -13.78 24.39
C PHE A 249 -19.26 -13.84 23.27
N THR A 250 -18.18 -14.58 23.47
CA THR A 250 -17.11 -14.70 22.47
C THR A 250 -17.35 -15.93 21.59
N VAL A 251 -17.46 -15.74 20.27
CA VAL A 251 -17.43 -16.81 19.28
C VAL A 251 -16.06 -16.78 18.61
N SER A 252 -15.21 -17.74 18.97
CA SER A 252 -13.86 -17.90 18.43
C SER A 252 -13.75 -18.98 17.36
N GLY A 253 -14.73 -19.88 17.29
CA GLY A 253 -14.86 -20.79 16.16
C GLY A 253 -15.31 -20.07 14.89
N VAL A 254 -14.97 -20.65 13.73
CA VAL A 254 -15.36 -20.12 12.42
C VAL A 254 -16.88 -20.18 12.26
N ILE A 255 -17.49 -19.05 11.87
CA ILE A 255 -18.87 -18.95 11.42
C ILE A 255 -18.91 -19.11 9.90
N ASP A 256 -19.70 -20.06 9.41
CA ASP A 256 -19.81 -20.39 7.99
C ASP A 256 -21.27 -20.59 7.55
N SER A 257 -21.54 -20.40 6.26
CA SER A 257 -22.84 -20.66 5.63
C SER A 257 -22.76 -21.70 4.50
N GLY A 258 -21.61 -22.34 4.32
CA GLY A 258 -21.35 -23.25 3.21
C GLY A 258 -21.52 -22.55 1.86
N ALA A 259 -22.35 -23.13 0.99
CA ALA A 259 -22.67 -22.55 -0.32
C ALA A 259 -23.77 -21.47 -0.28
N SER A 260 -24.49 -21.34 0.84
CA SER A 260 -25.60 -20.39 0.98
C SER A 260 -25.11 -18.97 1.20
N THR A 261 -25.90 -17.98 0.79
CA THR A 261 -25.64 -16.54 0.99
C THR A 261 -26.17 -16.04 2.34
N PHE A 262 -26.12 -16.88 3.37
CA PHE A 262 -26.63 -16.55 4.71
C PHE A 262 -25.59 -15.76 5.50
N GLY A 263 -26.05 -14.79 6.28
CA GLY A 263 -25.22 -14.05 7.23
C GLY A 263 -25.80 -14.08 8.65
N PRO A 264 -24.96 -13.90 9.68
CA PRO A 264 -25.40 -13.94 11.07
C PRO A 264 -26.10 -12.63 11.48
N ALA A 265 -26.99 -12.73 12.47
CA ALA A 265 -27.58 -11.56 13.12
C ALA A 265 -27.23 -11.50 14.61
N ILE A 266 -26.82 -10.34 15.07
CA ILE A 266 -26.42 -10.10 16.46
C ILE A 266 -27.54 -9.36 17.16
N ARG A 267 -28.04 -9.93 18.26
CA ARG A 267 -29.05 -9.28 19.08
C ARG A 267 -28.79 -9.46 20.56
N LEU A 268 -28.73 -8.36 21.29
CA LEU A 268 -28.65 -8.34 22.75
C LEU A 268 -29.95 -7.76 23.33
N ALA A 269 -30.08 -7.81 24.65
CA ALA A 269 -31.13 -7.08 25.35
C ALA A 269 -31.03 -5.57 25.06
N ASN A 270 -32.17 -4.88 25.03
CA ASN A 270 -32.26 -3.47 24.58
C ASN A 270 -31.36 -2.50 25.36
N THR A 271 -31.01 -2.82 26.60
CA THR A 271 -30.19 -2.02 27.51
C THR A 271 -28.81 -2.62 27.78
N ALA A 272 -28.40 -3.65 27.02
CA ALA A 272 -27.15 -4.33 27.24
C ALA A 272 -25.95 -3.43 26.91
N THR A 273 -24.94 -3.41 27.79
CA THR A 273 -23.61 -2.82 27.59
C THR A 273 -22.54 -3.86 27.26
N GLY A 274 -22.87 -5.16 27.40
CA GLY A 274 -22.04 -6.27 26.93
C GLY A 274 -21.93 -6.36 25.41
N ALA A 275 -21.21 -7.37 24.92
CA ALA A 275 -20.97 -7.55 23.49
C ALA A 275 -21.02 -9.02 23.07
N VAL A 276 -21.37 -9.27 21.81
CA VAL A 276 -20.97 -10.49 21.11
C VAL A 276 -19.62 -10.21 20.45
N VAL A 277 -18.62 -11.04 20.70
CA VAL A 277 -17.28 -10.90 20.10
C VAL A 277 -17.09 -11.98 19.07
N PHE A 278 -16.80 -11.62 17.82
CA PHE A 278 -16.29 -12.58 16.85
C PHE A 278 -14.77 -12.50 16.86
N SER A 279 -14.09 -13.65 16.87
CA SER A 279 -12.62 -13.71 16.86
C SER A 279 -12.04 -14.76 15.91
N GLY A 280 -12.88 -15.65 15.37
CA GLY A 280 -12.49 -16.54 14.26
C GLY A 280 -12.52 -15.82 12.91
N ALA A 281 -11.69 -16.27 11.96
CA ALA A 281 -11.75 -15.83 10.57
C ALA A 281 -12.98 -16.45 9.88
N ASN A 282 -14.08 -15.70 9.80
CA ASN A 282 -15.37 -16.23 9.35
C ASN A 282 -15.46 -16.30 7.81
N THR A 283 -16.28 -17.23 7.29
CA THR A 283 -16.38 -17.54 5.84
C THR A 283 -17.79 -17.50 5.27
N TYR A 284 -18.78 -17.07 6.05
CA TYR A 284 -20.15 -16.91 5.56
C TYR A 284 -20.25 -15.91 4.40
N ARG A 285 -21.26 -16.06 3.54
CA ARG A 285 -21.37 -15.31 2.28
C ARG A 285 -22.43 -14.20 2.30
N GLY A 286 -23.30 -14.17 3.32
CA GLY A 286 -24.33 -13.14 3.48
C GLY A 286 -23.89 -11.93 4.30
N ASN A 287 -24.83 -11.03 4.57
CA ASN A 287 -24.57 -9.80 5.33
C ASN A 287 -24.51 -10.05 6.84
N THR A 288 -23.61 -9.35 7.51
CA THR A 288 -23.56 -9.30 8.97
C THR A 288 -24.60 -8.31 9.47
N GLN A 289 -25.56 -8.74 10.28
CA GLN A 289 -26.60 -7.87 10.81
C GLN A 289 -26.34 -7.56 12.28
N VAL A 290 -26.21 -6.29 12.65
CA VAL A 290 -26.18 -5.84 14.05
C VAL A 290 -27.56 -5.29 14.39
N VAL A 291 -28.43 -6.15 14.93
CA VAL A 291 -29.85 -5.83 15.14
C VAL A 291 -30.06 -4.95 16.37
N ILE A 292 -29.52 -5.38 17.53
CA ILE A 292 -29.47 -4.63 18.79
C ILE A 292 -28.20 -5.02 19.56
N GLY A 293 -27.54 -4.05 20.19
CA GLY A 293 -26.34 -4.21 21.01
C GLY A 293 -25.04 -4.09 20.22
N THR A 294 -23.96 -4.59 20.82
CA THR A 294 -22.60 -4.48 20.28
C THR A 294 -22.12 -5.80 19.69
N LEU A 295 -21.71 -5.77 18.42
CA LEU A 295 -20.80 -6.75 17.83
C LEU A 295 -19.37 -6.18 17.92
N ARG A 296 -18.46 -6.90 18.57
CA ARG A 296 -17.05 -6.51 18.71
C ARG A 296 -16.12 -7.46 17.96
N LEU A 297 -15.09 -6.95 17.32
CA LEU A 297 -14.07 -7.76 16.64
C LEU A 297 -12.95 -8.17 17.61
N GLY A 298 -12.44 -9.38 17.44
CA GLY A 298 -11.32 -9.94 18.19
C GLY A 298 -10.06 -10.23 17.36
N ALA A 299 -10.12 -10.02 16.04
CA ALA A 299 -9.01 -10.14 15.10
C ALA A 299 -9.25 -9.32 13.82
N ASN A 300 -8.19 -9.07 13.04
CA ASN A 300 -8.31 -8.39 11.74
C ASN A 300 -9.15 -9.22 10.77
N ASN A 301 -10.05 -8.58 10.01
CA ASN A 301 -10.92 -9.22 9.04
C ASN A 301 -11.65 -10.46 9.60
N THR A 302 -12.08 -10.35 10.85
CA THR A 302 -12.94 -11.36 11.49
C THR A 302 -14.23 -11.53 10.70
N LEU A 303 -14.82 -10.43 10.21
CA LEU A 303 -15.94 -10.52 9.27
C LEU A 303 -15.40 -10.82 7.86
N PRO A 304 -16.09 -11.63 7.04
CA PRO A 304 -15.68 -11.90 5.66
C PRO A 304 -15.55 -10.60 4.88
N THR A 305 -14.49 -10.41 4.10
CA THR A 305 -14.25 -9.16 3.37
C THR A 305 -15.34 -8.84 2.31
N GLY A 306 -16.06 -9.86 1.86
CA GLY A 306 -17.22 -9.75 0.97
C GLY A 306 -18.54 -9.36 1.66
N THR A 307 -18.61 -9.33 3.00
CA THR A 307 -19.85 -9.04 3.74
C THR A 307 -20.24 -7.57 3.66
N GLY A 308 -21.54 -7.30 3.55
CA GLY A 308 -22.10 -6.03 4.01
C GLY A 308 -22.34 -6.05 5.51
N VAL A 309 -22.45 -4.87 6.14
CA VAL A 309 -22.93 -4.71 7.52
C VAL A 309 -24.23 -3.92 7.51
N VAL A 310 -25.26 -4.52 8.11
CA VAL A 310 -26.60 -3.95 8.23
C VAL A 310 -26.86 -3.62 9.69
N PHE A 311 -27.16 -2.36 9.99
CA PHE A 311 -27.36 -1.88 11.35
C PHE A 311 -28.82 -1.66 11.70
N GLY A 312 -29.16 -1.92 12.96
CA GLY A 312 -30.43 -1.57 13.56
C GLY A 312 -31.55 -2.53 13.22
N ASN A 313 -32.75 -2.10 13.56
CA ASN A 313 -33.98 -2.84 13.36
C ASN A 313 -35.14 -1.89 13.04
N GLY A 314 -36.12 -2.38 12.28
CA GLY A 314 -37.32 -1.59 11.97
C GLY A 314 -38.27 -1.37 13.16
N ALA A 315 -38.04 -2.05 14.29
CA ALA A 315 -38.86 -1.95 15.50
C ALA A 315 -38.47 -0.78 16.43
N GLN A 316 -37.43 -0.01 16.08
CA GLN A 316 -37.01 1.22 16.76
C GLN A 316 -36.58 1.04 18.23
N GLN A 317 -35.94 -0.09 18.55
CA GLN A 317 -35.53 -0.41 19.92
C GLN A 317 -34.01 -0.55 20.07
N GLY A 318 -33.51 -0.11 21.23
CA GLY A 318 -32.11 -0.26 21.64
C GLY A 318 -31.16 0.60 20.81
N PHE A 319 -29.97 0.07 20.55
CA PHE A 319 -28.92 0.67 19.71
C PHE A 319 -28.23 -0.45 18.92
N ALA A 320 -27.46 -0.12 17.88
CA ALA A 320 -26.67 -1.10 17.12
C ALA A 320 -25.24 -0.60 16.93
N THR A 321 -24.25 -1.35 17.43
CA THR A 321 -22.85 -0.95 17.38
C THR A 321 -21.97 -2.04 16.77
N LEU A 322 -21.16 -1.66 15.79
CA LEU A 322 -19.98 -2.42 15.36
C LEU A 322 -18.75 -1.82 16.03
N ASP A 323 -18.14 -2.56 16.93
CA ASP A 323 -16.91 -2.17 17.62
C ASP A 323 -15.70 -2.91 17.00
N LEU A 324 -14.78 -2.16 16.43
CA LEU A 324 -13.59 -2.71 15.76
C LEU A 324 -12.57 -3.30 16.75
N GLY A 325 -12.64 -2.97 18.04
CA GLY A 325 -11.84 -3.62 19.09
C GLY A 325 -10.31 -3.53 18.93
N GLY A 326 -9.81 -2.60 18.12
CA GLY A 326 -8.38 -2.44 17.80
C GLY A 326 -7.93 -3.15 16.52
N PHE A 327 -8.86 -3.69 15.74
CA PHE A 327 -8.60 -4.51 14.56
C PHE A 327 -9.12 -3.86 13.27
N ASN A 328 -8.36 -4.04 12.19
CA ASN A 328 -8.75 -3.62 10.85
C ASN A 328 -9.86 -4.51 10.29
N GLN A 329 -10.81 -3.93 9.56
CA GLN A 329 -11.90 -4.67 8.94
C GLN A 329 -12.22 -4.11 7.56
N GLN A 330 -12.37 -5.00 6.57
CA GLN A 330 -12.91 -4.67 5.25
C GLN A 330 -14.35 -5.16 5.10
N VAL A 331 -15.20 -4.33 4.50
CA VAL A 331 -16.60 -4.66 4.17
C VAL A 331 -16.97 -4.16 2.77
N THR A 332 -17.98 -4.76 2.17
CA THR A 332 -18.52 -4.29 0.89
C THR A 332 -19.47 -3.12 1.08
N THR A 333 -20.42 -3.23 2.00
CA THR A 333 -21.42 -2.18 2.24
C THR A 333 -21.64 -1.86 3.72
N LEU A 334 -21.99 -0.61 3.99
CA LEU A 334 -22.58 -0.15 5.26
C LEU A 334 -24.00 0.34 4.97
N SER A 335 -24.98 -0.16 5.71
CA SER A 335 -26.39 0.19 5.52
C SER A 335 -27.18 0.11 6.82
N ALA A 336 -28.35 0.74 6.86
CA ALA A 336 -29.27 0.66 7.99
C ALA A 336 -30.59 -0.04 7.60
N ALA A 337 -31.11 -0.88 8.49
CA ALA A 337 -32.45 -1.44 8.38
C ALA A 337 -33.47 -0.39 8.89
N ALA A 338 -34.00 0.47 8.01
CA ALA A 338 -35.04 1.48 8.29
C ALA A 338 -34.86 2.23 9.64
N SER A 339 -33.95 3.22 9.67
CA SER A 339 -33.44 3.83 10.90
C SER A 339 -34.29 4.98 11.47
N ASN A 340 -35.57 4.73 11.78
CA ASN A 340 -36.46 5.68 12.47
C ASN A 340 -36.05 5.90 13.94
N GLY A 341 -34.81 6.34 14.21
CA GLY A 341 -34.35 6.77 15.55
C GLY A 341 -33.53 5.77 16.38
N VAL A 342 -33.21 4.58 15.87
CA VAL A 342 -32.24 3.67 16.54
C VAL A 342 -30.83 4.28 16.44
N PRO A 343 -30.09 4.49 17.54
CA PRO A 343 -28.69 4.89 17.49
C PRO A 343 -27.84 3.82 16.82
N LEU A 344 -27.17 4.17 15.73
CA LEU A 344 -26.26 3.30 15.00
C LEU A 344 -24.84 3.84 15.18
N ALA A 345 -23.89 3.00 15.53
CA ALA A 345 -22.52 3.42 15.76
C ALA A 345 -21.51 2.43 15.19
N ILE A 346 -20.40 2.97 14.70
CA ILE A 346 -19.14 2.25 14.52
C ILE A 346 -18.19 2.84 15.56
N ALA A 347 -17.58 1.97 16.36
CA ALA A 347 -16.68 2.36 17.43
C ALA A 347 -15.35 1.61 17.30
N ASN A 348 -14.34 2.10 18.02
CA ASN A 348 -13.15 1.32 18.33
C ASN A 348 -12.84 1.47 19.82
N SER A 349 -13.15 0.43 20.60
CA SER A 349 -12.81 0.35 22.03
C SER A 349 -11.38 -0.14 22.31
N GLY A 350 -10.66 -0.61 21.28
CA GLY A 350 -9.28 -1.06 21.41
C GLY A 350 -8.28 0.10 21.52
N GLY A 351 -7.14 -0.17 22.17
CA GLY A 351 -6.06 0.84 22.31
C GLY A 351 -5.33 1.16 21.00
N SER A 352 -5.39 0.27 20.00
CA SER A 352 -4.75 0.47 18.69
C SER A 352 -5.71 1.12 17.69
N ALA A 353 -5.16 1.89 16.74
CA ALA A 353 -5.95 2.43 15.64
C ALA A 353 -6.48 1.30 14.74
N SER A 354 -7.74 1.40 14.34
CA SER A 354 -8.40 0.41 13.47
C SER A 354 -8.73 1.04 12.12
N THR A 355 -8.42 0.37 11.02
CA THR A 355 -8.80 0.80 9.67
C THR A 355 -10.06 0.08 9.22
N LEU A 356 -11.15 0.83 9.01
CA LEU A 356 -12.37 0.34 8.38
C LEU A 356 -12.32 0.62 6.88
N THR A 357 -12.23 -0.43 6.07
CA THR A 357 -12.22 -0.34 4.61
C THR A 357 -13.61 -0.63 4.03
N VAL A 358 -14.19 0.31 3.28
CA VAL A 358 -15.47 0.14 2.57
C VAL A 358 -15.21 0.10 1.07
N THR A 359 -15.70 -0.91 0.36
CA THR A 359 -15.36 -1.10 -1.06
C THR A 359 -16.51 -0.86 -2.06
N GLY A 360 -17.76 -1.04 -1.62
CA GLY A 360 -18.96 -0.91 -2.44
C GLY A 360 -19.66 0.44 -2.28
N THR A 361 -20.88 0.52 -2.81
CA THR A 361 -21.80 1.66 -2.59
C THR A 361 -22.53 1.46 -1.27
N SER A 362 -22.47 2.46 -0.39
CA SER A 362 -22.96 2.42 0.98
C SER A 362 -23.69 3.69 1.34
N SER A 363 -24.66 3.58 2.25
CA SER A 363 -25.31 4.72 2.86
C SER A 363 -25.43 4.46 4.35
N TYR A 364 -24.60 5.14 5.13
CA TYR A 364 -24.47 4.94 6.57
C TYR A 364 -24.98 6.17 7.34
N PRO A 365 -26.16 6.05 7.97
CA PRO A 365 -26.73 7.12 8.79
C PRO A 365 -26.23 7.11 10.25
N GLY A 366 -25.35 6.17 10.64
CA GLY A 366 -24.83 6.13 12.01
C GLY A 366 -23.68 7.08 12.26
N THR A 367 -23.22 7.09 13.52
CA THR A 367 -21.99 7.80 13.93
C THR A 367 -20.79 6.88 13.79
N ILE A 368 -19.60 7.45 13.63
CA ILE A 368 -18.31 6.76 13.71
C ILE A 368 -17.48 7.42 14.82
N GLY A 369 -16.92 6.65 15.76
CA GLY A 369 -16.19 7.17 16.91
C GLY A 369 -14.97 6.33 17.32
N GLY A 370 -14.10 6.92 18.13
CA GLY A 370 -12.87 6.27 18.62
C GLY A 370 -11.70 6.35 17.64
N ASN A 371 -10.66 5.55 17.88
CA ASN A 371 -9.43 5.58 17.07
C ASN A 371 -9.61 4.80 15.75
N VAL A 372 -10.40 5.35 14.82
CA VAL A 372 -10.76 4.73 13.54
C VAL A 372 -10.16 5.52 12.38
N ASN A 373 -9.42 4.83 11.50
CA ASN A 373 -9.12 5.30 10.15
C ASN A 373 -10.23 4.79 9.21
N LEU A 374 -10.86 5.68 8.46
CA LEU A 374 -11.87 5.33 7.48
C LEU A 374 -11.23 5.31 6.09
N LEU A 375 -11.22 4.15 5.44
CA LEU A 375 -10.71 3.97 4.09
C LEU A 375 -11.85 3.60 3.13
N ARG A 376 -12.09 4.40 2.10
CA ARG A 376 -13.02 4.09 1.00
C ARG A 376 -12.23 3.76 -0.26
N THR A 377 -12.51 2.64 -0.93
CA THR A 377 -11.82 2.24 -2.18
C THR A 377 -12.78 1.72 -3.25
N GLY A 378 -12.50 1.94 -4.54
CA GLY A 378 -13.33 1.47 -5.66
C GLY A 378 -14.27 2.54 -6.22
N THR A 379 -15.12 2.23 -7.19
CA THR A 379 -15.86 3.26 -7.98
C THR A 379 -17.21 3.71 -7.38
N GLY A 380 -17.72 3.01 -6.36
CA GLY A 380 -19.02 3.30 -5.73
C GLY A 380 -19.03 4.52 -4.80
N THR A 381 -20.20 4.83 -4.25
CA THR A 381 -20.41 5.98 -3.34
C THR A 381 -20.53 5.52 -1.88
N LEU A 382 -19.74 6.05 -0.96
CA LEU A 382 -19.98 5.94 0.48
C LEU A 382 -20.64 7.23 0.97
N THR A 383 -21.92 7.18 1.33
CA THR A 383 -22.64 8.30 1.94
C THR A 383 -22.62 8.21 3.46
N LEU A 384 -22.20 9.26 4.15
CA LEU A 384 -22.24 9.42 5.60
C LEU A 384 -23.25 10.51 5.97
N GLY A 385 -24.13 10.27 6.93
CA GLY A 385 -25.24 11.19 7.21
C GLY A 385 -25.31 11.82 8.60
N ASN A 386 -24.43 11.43 9.52
CA ASN A 386 -24.52 11.85 10.93
C ASN A 386 -23.16 12.24 11.50
N ALA A 387 -23.19 13.02 12.58
CA ALA A 387 -21.99 13.56 13.19
C ALA A 387 -21.09 12.45 13.76
N SER A 388 -19.81 12.50 13.45
CA SER A 388 -18.81 11.48 13.86
C SER A 388 -17.68 12.11 14.68
N THR A 389 -17.05 11.32 15.54
CA THR A 389 -16.06 11.77 16.53
C THR A 389 -14.75 10.95 16.52
N TYR A 390 -14.49 10.21 15.45
CA TYR A 390 -13.25 9.44 15.33
C TYR A 390 -12.00 10.33 15.18
N THR A 391 -10.83 9.79 15.50
CA THR A 391 -9.57 10.57 15.52
C THR A 391 -8.60 10.23 14.39
N GLY A 392 -8.86 9.15 13.64
CA GLY A 392 -8.01 8.69 12.56
C GLY A 392 -8.27 9.40 11.22
N THR A 393 -7.53 9.00 10.20
CA THR A 393 -7.62 9.59 8.86
C THR A 393 -8.89 9.14 8.12
N THR A 394 -9.35 9.95 7.17
CA THR A 394 -10.38 9.57 6.20
C THR A 394 -9.76 9.58 4.81
N THR A 395 -9.46 8.40 4.28
CA THR A 395 -8.85 8.25 2.95
C THR A 395 -9.89 7.72 1.98
N SER A 396 -10.04 8.35 0.82
CA SER A 396 -10.87 7.86 -0.29
C SER A 396 -10.00 7.65 -1.53
N ILE A 397 -10.08 6.48 -2.15
CA ILE A 397 -9.30 6.07 -3.33
C ILE A 397 -10.26 5.63 -4.45
N GLY A 398 -10.47 6.50 -5.44
CA GLY A 398 -11.53 6.36 -6.45
C GLY A 398 -12.97 6.53 -5.90
N GLY A 399 -13.96 6.61 -6.80
CA GLY A 399 -15.39 6.67 -6.44
C GLY A 399 -15.80 7.97 -5.75
N THR A 400 -16.87 7.93 -4.94
CA THR A 400 -17.41 9.12 -4.24
C THR A 400 -17.49 8.90 -2.72
N LEU A 401 -16.94 9.81 -1.93
CA LEU A 401 -17.32 9.99 -0.52
C LEU A 401 -18.40 11.08 -0.49
N ALA A 402 -19.59 10.79 0.00
CA ALA A 402 -20.70 11.73 0.09
C ALA A 402 -21.05 12.03 1.54
N LEU A 403 -21.30 13.30 1.87
CA LEU A 403 -21.78 13.73 3.18
C LEU A 403 -23.20 14.27 2.99
N ASP A 404 -24.20 13.60 3.56
CA ASP A 404 -25.62 13.88 3.33
C ASP A 404 -26.37 14.09 4.65
N GLU A 405 -26.55 15.34 5.06
CA GLU A 405 -27.32 15.70 6.27
C GLU A 405 -28.83 15.47 6.12
N GLY A 406 -29.30 15.26 4.89
CA GLY A 406 -30.68 14.91 4.56
C GLY A 406 -30.98 13.42 4.73
N LEU A 407 -29.96 12.58 4.99
CA LEU A 407 -30.13 11.15 5.16
C LEU A 407 -30.96 10.78 6.41
N ILE A 408 -31.09 11.70 7.39
CA ILE A 408 -31.88 11.50 8.62
C ILE A 408 -32.58 12.80 9.01
N ALA A 409 -33.89 12.76 9.29
CA ALA A 409 -34.68 13.93 9.72
C ALA A 409 -34.23 14.52 11.09
N THR A 410 -33.62 13.71 11.95
CA THR A 410 -33.20 14.05 13.33
C THR A 410 -31.67 14.18 13.53
N SER A 411 -30.88 14.25 12.45
CA SER A 411 -29.42 14.49 12.55
C SER A 411 -29.10 15.64 13.50
N THR A 412 -28.15 15.42 14.41
CA THR A 412 -27.61 16.44 15.33
C THR A 412 -26.48 17.26 14.70
N ALA A 413 -26.06 16.91 13.48
CA ALA A 413 -25.11 17.69 12.71
C ALA A 413 -25.74 19.04 12.37
N THR A 414 -25.21 20.11 12.96
CA THR A 414 -25.59 21.50 12.66
C THR A 414 -24.74 22.10 11.53
N THR A 415 -23.66 21.42 11.13
CA THR A 415 -22.78 21.76 10.00
C THR A 415 -22.23 20.48 9.36
N ILE A 416 -21.90 20.54 8.06
CA ILE A 416 -21.33 19.41 7.30
C ILE A 416 -19.98 18.98 7.90
N SER A 417 -19.27 19.93 8.52
CA SER A 417 -18.07 19.71 9.33
C SER A 417 -18.28 18.79 10.54
N ASN A 418 -19.51 18.44 10.90
CA ASN A 418 -19.74 17.52 12.01
C ASN A 418 -19.80 16.07 11.52
N VAL A 419 -20.11 15.81 10.23
CA VAL A 419 -20.21 14.44 9.68
C VAL A 419 -18.85 13.75 9.66
N LEU A 420 -17.79 14.49 9.32
CA LEU A 420 -16.40 14.10 9.55
C LEU A 420 -15.84 14.91 10.72
N PRO A 421 -15.10 14.32 11.67
CA PRO A 421 -14.51 15.03 12.80
C PRO A 421 -13.57 16.16 12.34
N SER A 422 -13.60 17.32 13.00
CA SER A 422 -12.72 18.46 12.64
C SER A 422 -11.23 18.16 12.77
N THR A 423 -10.87 17.17 13.58
CA THR A 423 -9.51 16.65 13.78
C THR A 423 -9.11 15.58 12.77
N ALA A 424 -10.04 15.00 12.02
CA ALA A 424 -9.74 13.94 11.06
C ALA A 424 -9.06 14.53 9.82
N VAL A 425 -7.91 13.96 9.44
CA VAL A 425 -7.23 14.30 8.18
C VAL A 425 -7.96 13.62 7.04
N VAL A 426 -8.45 14.39 6.05
CA VAL A 426 -9.08 13.84 4.84
C VAL A 426 -8.08 13.77 3.69
N GLU A 427 -8.00 12.61 3.04
CA GLU A 427 -7.15 12.34 1.86
C GLU A 427 -8.01 11.82 0.69
N LEU A 428 -7.89 12.45 -0.48
CA LEU A 428 -8.64 12.08 -1.70
C LEU A 428 -7.67 11.68 -2.81
N ALA A 429 -7.50 10.37 -3.03
CA ALA A 429 -6.64 9.80 -4.07
C ALA A 429 -7.48 9.45 -5.32
N GLY A 430 -7.88 10.48 -6.08
CA GLY A 430 -8.67 10.33 -7.31
C GLY A 430 -10.17 10.09 -7.08
N SER A 431 -10.67 10.41 -5.89
CA SER A 431 -12.10 10.32 -5.51
C SER A 431 -12.82 11.67 -5.59
N THR A 432 -14.14 11.61 -5.72
CA THR A 432 -15.05 12.76 -5.54
C THR A 432 -15.48 12.88 -4.07
N LEU A 433 -15.51 14.10 -3.54
CA LEU A 433 -16.16 14.41 -2.25
C LEU A 433 -17.46 15.20 -2.51
N SER A 434 -18.63 14.58 -2.29
CA SER A 434 -19.96 15.13 -2.55
C SER A 434 -20.65 15.57 -1.26
N PHE A 435 -21.55 16.56 -1.34
CA PHE A 435 -22.24 17.13 -0.20
C PHE A 435 -23.73 17.35 -0.52
N ARG A 436 -24.61 16.96 0.40
CA ARG A 436 -26.05 17.24 0.32
C ARG A 436 -26.52 17.83 1.65
N GLY A 437 -27.02 19.07 1.61
CA GLY A 437 -27.55 19.78 2.78
C GLY A 437 -29.05 19.56 3.00
N ARG A 438 -29.56 20.07 4.14
CA ARG A 438 -31.00 20.13 4.46
C ARG A 438 -31.69 21.30 3.73
N ALA A 439 -32.97 21.13 3.41
CA ALA A 439 -33.79 22.16 2.77
C ALA A 439 -34.13 23.39 3.65
N ASN A 440 -33.64 23.46 4.90
CA ASN A 440 -33.98 24.50 5.87
C ASN A 440 -32.82 25.49 6.14
N GLY A 441 -32.59 26.41 5.20
CA GLY A 441 -32.15 27.79 5.44
C GLY A 441 -30.78 28.11 6.07
N ALA A 442 -30.05 27.15 6.66
CA ALA A 442 -28.70 27.38 7.20
C ALA A 442 -27.63 26.91 6.20
N THR A 443 -26.80 27.83 5.75
CA THR A 443 -25.64 27.55 4.88
C THR A 443 -24.58 26.77 5.66
N PRO A 444 -24.21 25.53 5.29
CA PRO A 444 -23.22 24.77 6.04
C PRO A 444 -21.82 25.41 5.95
N ALA A 445 -21.18 25.68 7.08
CA ALA A 445 -19.77 26.04 7.12
C ALA A 445 -18.89 24.78 7.07
N MET A 446 -17.80 24.83 6.30
CA MET A 446 -16.78 23.77 6.29
C MET A 446 -15.62 24.19 7.22
N THR A 447 -15.36 23.36 8.23
CA THR A 447 -14.23 23.45 9.16
C THR A 447 -13.54 22.08 9.23
N GLY A 448 -12.20 21.99 9.12
CA GLY A 448 -11.51 20.69 9.21
C GLY A 448 -10.03 20.72 8.81
N SER A 449 -9.29 19.66 9.17
CA SER A 449 -7.88 19.47 8.84
C SER A 449 -7.71 18.61 7.58
N TRP A 450 -7.00 19.09 6.55
CA TRP A 450 -6.85 18.39 5.26
C TRP A 450 -5.42 17.90 5.04
N GLY A 451 -5.26 16.69 4.50
CA GLY A 451 -3.95 16.10 4.25
C GLY A 451 -3.24 16.77 3.09
N THR A 452 -1.97 17.14 3.27
CA THR A 452 -1.16 17.89 2.28
C THR A 452 -0.56 17.02 1.17
N THR A 453 -0.83 15.71 1.18
CA THR A 453 -0.06 14.68 0.49
C THR A 453 -0.57 14.26 -0.90
N ASN A 454 -1.71 14.77 -1.41
CA ASN A 454 -2.18 14.44 -2.76
C ASN A 454 -2.91 15.61 -3.45
N PRO A 455 -2.45 16.11 -4.61
CA PRO A 455 -3.15 17.15 -5.35
C PRO A 455 -4.12 16.51 -6.34
N ARG A 456 -5.44 16.48 -6.07
CA ARG A 456 -6.46 16.31 -7.13
C ARG A 456 -7.91 16.55 -6.67
N LEU A 457 -8.55 17.49 -7.38
CA LEU A 457 -9.99 17.75 -7.58
C LEU A 457 -10.97 17.40 -6.46
N ILE A 458 -11.40 18.42 -5.70
CA ILE A 458 -12.65 18.40 -4.93
C ILE A 458 -13.79 18.81 -5.87
N THR A 459 -14.71 17.91 -6.21
CA THR A 459 -15.93 18.26 -6.97
C THR A 459 -17.13 18.36 -6.03
N LEU A 460 -17.57 19.58 -5.70
CA LEU A 460 -18.81 19.79 -4.93
C LEU A 460 -20.03 19.73 -5.86
N THR A 461 -20.91 18.75 -5.64
CA THR A 461 -22.22 18.65 -6.30
C THR A 461 -23.32 19.02 -5.32
N ALA A 462 -23.84 20.25 -5.37
CA ALA A 462 -25.00 20.65 -4.58
C ALA A 462 -26.30 20.27 -5.31
N ALA A 463 -27.13 19.41 -4.72
CA ALA A 463 -28.38 18.94 -5.33
C ALA A 463 -29.64 19.75 -4.94
N ALA A 464 -29.52 20.81 -4.13
CA ALA A 464 -30.62 21.73 -3.84
C ALA A 464 -30.07 23.04 -3.23
N ALA A 465 -30.83 24.13 -3.38
CA ALA A 465 -30.49 25.49 -2.96
C ALA A 465 -29.87 25.56 -1.55
N GLY A 466 -28.62 26.02 -1.41
CA GLY A 466 -28.00 26.19 -0.09
C GLY A 466 -26.48 26.44 -0.02
N LEU A 467 -25.72 26.23 -1.09
CA LEU A 467 -24.32 26.67 -1.17
C LEU A 467 -24.22 27.84 -2.14
N ALA A 468 -23.56 28.94 -1.76
CA ALA A 468 -23.26 30.05 -2.66
C ALA A 468 -21.85 29.88 -3.26
N VAL A 469 -21.68 30.18 -4.56
CA VAL A 469 -20.37 30.21 -5.21
C VAL A 469 -19.49 31.26 -4.50
N GLY A 470 -18.26 30.90 -4.14
CA GLY A 470 -17.33 31.80 -3.44
C GLY A 470 -17.37 31.77 -1.90
N GLN A 471 -18.16 30.89 -1.28
CA GLN A 471 -18.09 30.68 0.17
C GLN A 471 -16.70 30.14 0.59
N PRO A 472 -16.05 30.73 1.61
CA PRO A 472 -14.72 30.29 2.06
C PRO A 472 -14.81 28.93 2.75
N VAL A 473 -13.96 28.00 2.32
CA VAL A 473 -13.66 26.78 3.09
C VAL A 473 -12.58 27.17 4.11
N SER A 474 -12.84 27.00 5.42
CA SER A 474 -11.93 27.42 6.49
C SER A 474 -11.35 26.21 7.24
N GLY A 475 -10.07 26.24 7.64
CA GLY A 475 -9.40 25.08 8.25
C GLY A 475 -7.88 25.05 8.03
N THR A 476 -7.17 24.29 8.86
CA THR A 476 -5.71 24.09 8.74
C THR A 476 -5.38 23.06 7.65
N GLY A 477 -4.41 23.33 6.78
CA GLY A 477 -4.04 22.43 5.68
C GLY A 477 -4.86 22.58 4.40
N ILE A 478 -5.74 23.59 4.32
CA ILE A 478 -6.48 23.92 3.10
C ILE A 478 -5.51 24.49 2.04
N PRO A 479 -5.48 23.97 0.81
CA PRO A 479 -4.67 24.53 -0.28
C PRO A 479 -5.04 26.00 -0.54
N ALA A 480 -4.05 26.86 -0.76
CA ALA A 480 -4.28 28.27 -1.10
C ALA A 480 -5.17 28.39 -2.35
N GLY A 481 -6.38 28.96 -2.22
CA GLY A 481 -7.36 29.10 -3.30
C GLY A 481 -8.54 28.13 -3.26
N ALA A 482 -8.77 27.38 -2.18
CA ALA A 482 -9.96 26.51 -2.08
C ALA A 482 -11.27 27.31 -1.96
N TYR A 483 -12.07 27.27 -3.02
CA TYR A 483 -13.46 27.75 -3.08
C TYR A 483 -14.31 26.73 -3.85
N ILE A 484 -15.63 26.81 -3.74
CA ILE A 484 -16.56 25.90 -4.45
C ILE A 484 -16.44 26.07 -5.98
N THR A 485 -15.95 25.05 -6.68
CA THR A 485 -15.59 25.10 -8.12
C THR A 485 -16.77 24.90 -9.09
N SER A 486 -17.96 24.53 -8.61
CA SER A 486 -19.16 24.39 -9.44
C SER A 486 -20.46 24.42 -8.63
N ILE A 487 -21.49 25.11 -9.15
CA ILE A 487 -22.90 24.86 -8.84
C ILE A 487 -23.60 24.58 -10.16
N SER A 488 -24.35 23.49 -10.27
CA SER A 488 -25.31 23.32 -11.37
C SER A 488 -26.56 24.13 -11.06
N SER A 489 -26.47 25.45 -11.23
CA SER A 489 -27.57 26.40 -11.13
C SER A 489 -27.17 27.69 -11.83
N ALA A 490 -28.11 28.32 -12.52
CA ALA A 490 -27.88 29.46 -13.38
C ALA A 490 -27.38 30.70 -12.61
N THR A 491 -26.05 30.94 -12.61
CA THR A 491 -25.33 32.25 -12.79
C THR A 491 -23.94 32.32 -12.09
N ALA A 492 -22.90 32.70 -12.87
CA ALA A 492 -21.52 33.26 -12.67
C ALA A 492 -20.54 32.86 -11.51
N PHE A 493 -19.21 32.82 -11.81
CA PHE A 493 -18.12 32.09 -11.09
C PHE A 493 -16.69 32.73 -11.23
N VAL A 494 -15.73 32.55 -10.27
CA VAL A 494 -14.27 32.96 -10.32
C VAL A 494 -13.30 32.05 -9.47
N ILE A 495 -12.03 31.81 -9.89
CA ILE A 495 -10.97 30.91 -9.27
C ILE A 495 -9.63 31.61 -8.91
N ASN A 496 -8.88 31.17 -7.86
CA ASN A 496 -7.45 31.46 -7.64
C ASN A 496 -6.61 30.17 -7.39
N THR A 497 -5.35 30.07 -7.83
CA THR A 497 -4.55 28.82 -7.91
C THR A 497 -3.24 28.84 -7.10
N ASN A 498 -2.87 27.74 -6.44
CA ASN A 498 -1.47 27.38 -6.17
C ASN A 498 -1.28 25.84 -6.14
N LEU A 499 -0.42 25.29 -7.00
CA LEU A 499 -0.06 23.85 -7.02
C LEU A 499 1.44 23.69 -7.33
N SER A 500 2.11 22.86 -6.54
CA SER A 500 3.49 22.42 -6.69
C SER A 500 3.57 21.05 -7.38
N GLY A 501 4.59 20.85 -8.22
CA GLY A 501 5.04 19.54 -8.68
C GLY A 501 4.81 19.26 -10.17
N THR A 502 5.90 19.01 -10.90
CA THR A 502 6.08 19.01 -12.37
C THR A 502 6.12 20.41 -12.98
N SER A 503 7.02 20.65 -13.93
CA SER A 503 7.03 21.83 -14.80
C SER A 503 5.80 21.91 -15.73
N SER A 504 4.66 21.39 -15.29
CA SER A 504 3.38 21.55 -15.95
C SER A 504 2.85 22.94 -15.63
N GLY A 505 2.78 23.78 -16.65
CA GLY A 505 2.10 25.07 -16.56
C GLY A 505 0.77 25.00 -15.86
N VAL A 506 0.46 26.06 -15.13
CA VAL A 506 -0.91 26.36 -14.77
C VAL A 506 -1.63 26.67 -16.09
N ALA A 507 -2.54 25.80 -16.50
CA ALA A 507 -3.49 26.08 -17.56
C ALA A 507 -4.72 26.74 -16.92
N VAL A 508 -4.81 28.07 -17.02
CA VAL A 508 -6.06 28.75 -16.66
C VAL A 508 -7.02 28.56 -17.83
N THR A 509 -8.01 27.69 -17.65
CA THR A 509 -9.06 27.43 -18.65
C THR A 509 -10.40 27.93 -18.13
N ALA A 510 -10.90 29.03 -18.71
CA ALA A 510 -12.28 29.45 -18.54
C ALA A 510 -13.10 28.90 -19.71
N THR A 511 -14.11 28.09 -19.44
CA THR A 511 -15.04 27.57 -20.47
C THR A 511 -16.46 27.98 -20.11
N ALA A 512 -17.14 28.70 -21.01
CA ALA A 512 -18.55 29.05 -20.86
C ALA A 512 -19.38 28.44 -22.00
N THR A 513 -20.55 27.88 -21.65
CA THR A 513 -21.62 27.50 -22.57
C THR A 513 -22.82 28.40 -22.31
N ASN A 514 -23.07 29.37 -23.21
CA ASN A 514 -24.28 30.19 -23.35
C ASN A 514 -24.62 31.21 -22.23
N ASN A 515 -23.66 32.03 -21.78
CA ASN A 515 -23.90 33.33 -21.11
C ASN A 515 -22.59 34.13 -20.94
N THR A 516 -22.66 35.46 -20.94
CA THR A 516 -21.53 36.36 -20.62
C THR A 516 -20.98 36.05 -19.22
N SER A 517 -19.71 35.65 -19.15
CA SER A 517 -19.03 35.32 -17.89
C SER A 517 -17.76 36.17 -17.76
N SER A 518 -17.67 36.97 -16.69
CA SER A 518 -16.48 37.77 -16.35
C SER A 518 -15.85 37.23 -15.07
N GLN A 519 -14.56 36.92 -15.11
CA GLN A 519 -13.79 36.48 -13.94
C GLN A 519 -12.68 37.48 -13.61
N THR A 520 -12.42 37.76 -12.33
CA THR A 520 -11.39 38.73 -11.91
C THR A 520 -10.47 38.17 -10.84
N LEU A 521 -9.18 38.18 -11.12
CA LEU A 521 -8.09 37.82 -10.22
C LEU A 521 -7.47 39.08 -9.61
N ALA A 522 -7.04 39.00 -8.35
CA ALA A 522 -6.32 40.09 -7.68
C ALA A 522 -4.90 40.29 -8.24
N GLY A 523 -4.37 39.28 -8.95
CA GLY A 523 -3.04 39.24 -9.55
C GLY A 523 -2.67 37.80 -9.89
N VAL A 524 -1.78 37.62 -10.87
CA VAL A 524 -1.23 36.33 -11.29
C VAL A 524 0.28 36.36 -11.09
N THR A 525 0.80 35.45 -10.27
CA THR A 525 2.24 35.25 -10.11
C THR A 525 2.68 34.04 -10.93
N LEU A 526 3.55 34.24 -11.90
CA LEU A 526 4.11 33.18 -12.73
C LEU A 526 5.22 32.46 -11.98
N SER A 527 4.99 31.19 -11.65
CA SER A 527 6.04 30.29 -11.18
C SER A 527 6.98 29.88 -12.32
N PRO A 528 8.26 29.57 -12.06
CA PRO A 528 9.18 29.07 -13.08
C PRO A 528 8.60 27.87 -13.84
N GLY A 529 8.70 27.87 -15.17
CA GLY A 529 8.06 26.89 -16.04
C GLY A 529 7.32 27.49 -17.23
N ILE A 530 6.58 26.67 -17.97
CA ILE A 530 5.81 27.08 -19.15
C ILE A 530 4.34 27.11 -18.79
N SER A 531 3.74 28.29 -18.68
CA SER A 531 2.31 28.49 -18.38
C SER A 531 1.51 28.76 -19.65
N ALA A 532 0.20 28.50 -19.60
CA ALA A 532 -0.71 28.89 -20.66
C ALA A 532 -2.00 29.45 -20.07
N VAL A 533 -2.50 30.55 -20.62
CA VAL A 533 -3.81 31.10 -20.30
C VAL A 533 -4.67 30.98 -21.54
N THR A 534 -5.66 30.10 -21.49
CA THR A 534 -6.56 29.81 -22.61
C THR A 534 -7.99 30.08 -22.18
N VAL A 535 -8.71 30.88 -22.95
CA VAL A 535 -10.14 31.10 -22.71
C VAL A 535 -10.91 30.49 -23.87
N ASN A 536 -11.86 29.59 -23.56
CA ASN A 536 -12.69 28.90 -24.53
C ASN A 536 -14.14 29.44 -24.45
N SER A 537 -14.72 29.79 -25.59
CA SER A 537 -16.13 30.19 -25.71
C SER A 537 -16.85 29.27 -26.69
N ASN A 538 -17.83 28.50 -26.23
CA ASN A 538 -18.60 27.57 -27.08
C ASN A 538 -19.96 28.14 -27.52
N GLY A 539 -20.24 29.44 -27.31
CA GLY A 539 -21.51 30.09 -27.62
C GLY A 539 -21.34 31.53 -28.17
N GLY A 540 -22.45 32.18 -28.51
CA GLY A 540 -22.49 33.52 -29.14
C GLY A 540 -22.15 34.71 -28.23
N ASP A 541 -22.10 34.52 -26.92
CA ASP A 541 -21.81 35.56 -25.92
C ASP A 541 -20.44 35.32 -25.27
N GLY A 542 -19.60 36.35 -25.22
CA GLY A 542 -18.16 36.23 -24.93
C GLY A 542 -17.77 35.96 -23.47
N THR A 543 -16.53 35.49 -23.27
CA THR A 543 -15.92 35.22 -21.94
C THR A 543 -14.77 36.19 -21.64
N THR A 544 -14.79 36.86 -20.49
CA THR A 544 -13.73 37.80 -20.07
C THR A 544 -12.99 37.29 -18.83
N LEU A 545 -11.66 37.33 -18.85
CA LEU A 545 -10.79 36.96 -17.72
C LEU A 545 -9.84 38.11 -17.37
N ASN A 546 -10.02 38.75 -16.22
CA ASN A 546 -9.15 39.82 -15.72
C ASN A 546 -8.10 39.22 -14.77
N LEU A 547 -6.81 39.29 -15.13
CA LEU A 547 -5.71 38.66 -14.41
C LEU A 547 -5.12 39.53 -13.28
N GLY A 548 -5.50 40.80 -13.18
CA GLY A 548 -4.80 41.75 -12.31
C GLY A 548 -3.33 41.93 -12.73
N THR A 549 -2.43 42.11 -11.76
CA THR A 549 -0.99 42.24 -11.99
C THR A 549 -0.36 40.89 -12.29
N LEU A 550 0.36 40.79 -13.39
CA LEU A 550 1.17 39.65 -13.81
C LEU A 550 2.59 39.85 -13.27
N SER A 551 2.93 39.10 -12.24
CA SER A 551 4.25 39.13 -11.60
C SER A 551 5.08 37.93 -12.01
N ARG A 552 6.38 38.15 -12.24
CA ARG A 552 7.36 37.09 -12.48
C ARG A 552 8.51 37.25 -11.45
N PRO A 553 8.29 36.86 -10.18
CA PRO A 553 9.14 37.23 -9.06
C PRO A 553 10.53 36.56 -9.10
N THR A 554 10.66 35.45 -9.82
CA THR A 554 11.93 34.78 -10.11
C THR A 554 11.95 34.46 -11.60
N GLY A 555 13.11 34.54 -12.23
CA GLY A 555 13.27 34.23 -13.65
C GLY A 555 12.78 32.84 -14.05
N GLY A 556 12.73 32.54 -15.35
CA GLY A 556 12.43 31.18 -15.82
C GLY A 556 10.96 30.82 -16.01
N SER A 557 10.04 31.77 -15.92
CA SER A 557 8.63 31.55 -16.29
C SER A 557 8.37 32.05 -17.71
N THR A 558 7.56 31.33 -18.49
CA THR A 558 6.96 31.78 -19.76
C THR A 558 5.44 31.62 -19.69
N VAL A 559 4.69 32.41 -20.46
CA VAL A 559 3.24 32.30 -20.56
C VAL A 559 2.80 32.48 -22.02
N SER A 560 1.96 31.58 -22.51
CA SER A 560 1.28 31.74 -23.80
C SER A 560 -0.20 32.07 -23.58
N PHE A 561 -0.67 33.14 -24.19
CA PHE A 561 -2.08 33.56 -24.18
C PHE A 561 -2.80 33.09 -25.43
N THR A 562 -4.00 32.54 -25.26
CA THR A 562 -4.93 32.18 -26.33
C THR A 562 -6.31 32.75 -25.99
N LEU A 563 -6.79 33.67 -26.83
CA LEU A 563 -8.08 34.33 -26.66
C LEU A 563 -9.26 33.47 -27.14
N PRO A 564 -10.48 33.71 -26.62
CA PRO A 564 -11.69 33.10 -27.16
C PRO A 564 -12.09 33.77 -28.49
N ALA A 565 -13.04 33.15 -29.22
CA ALA A 565 -13.60 33.75 -30.42
C ALA A 565 -14.37 35.06 -30.14
N ILE A 566 -15.02 35.14 -28.97
CA ILE A 566 -15.71 36.33 -28.47
C ILE A 566 -15.35 36.49 -26.98
N GLY A 567 -14.83 37.65 -26.56
CA GLY A 567 -14.38 37.91 -25.18
C GLY A 567 -12.97 38.51 -25.09
N ALA A 568 -12.37 38.54 -23.89
CA ALA A 568 -11.06 39.14 -23.65
C ALA A 568 -10.28 38.50 -22.48
N ILE A 569 -8.95 38.58 -22.50
CA ILE A 569 -8.10 38.41 -21.32
C ILE A 569 -7.54 39.80 -21.00
N ASN A 570 -7.71 40.29 -19.77
CA ASN A 570 -7.23 41.61 -19.36
C ASN A 570 -6.13 41.50 -18.30
N THR A 571 -5.18 42.43 -18.27
CA THR A 571 -4.19 42.56 -17.20
C THR A 571 -3.98 44.03 -16.83
N THR A 572 -3.55 44.29 -15.59
CA THR A 572 -3.12 45.62 -15.13
C THR A 572 -1.60 45.80 -15.19
N THR A 573 -0.88 44.82 -15.73
CA THR A 573 0.58 44.87 -15.86
C THR A 573 0.97 45.80 -16.99
N ALA A 574 1.59 46.93 -16.64
CA ALA A 574 2.37 47.70 -17.59
C ALA A 574 3.81 47.14 -17.63
N ASN A 575 4.42 47.10 -18.82
CA ASN A 575 5.87 46.92 -18.87
C ASN A 575 6.54 48.28 -18.59
N ALA A 576 7.48 48.30 -17.65
CA ALA A 576 8.08 49.51 -17.09
C ALA A 576 9.00 50.28 -18.05
N ASN A 577 9.23 49.82 -19.28
CA ASN A 577 10.32 50.33 -20.12
C ASN A 577 9.92 51.31 -21.23
N PHE A 578 8.66 51.76 -21.30
CA PHE A 578 8.23 52.71 -22.34
C PHE A 578 7.42 53.88 -21.78
N SER A 579 7.98 55.08 -21.87
CA SER A 579 7.27 56.34 -21.63
C SER A 579 6.53 56.78 -22.90
N GLY A 580 5.23 57.05 -22.83
CA GLY A 580 4.50 57.74 -23.93
C GLY A 580 3.19 57.11 -24.45
N GLY A 581 2.55 56.18 -23.72
CA GLY A 581 1.21 55.67 -24.09
C GLY A 581 1.18 54.65 -25.25
N GLN A 582 2.33 54.10 -25.63
CA GLN A 582 2.47 53.03 -26.62
C GLN A 582 2.10 51.65 -26.05
N GLN A 583 1.62 50.72 -26.89
CA GLN A 583 1.40 49.32 -26.49
C GLN A 583 2.70 48.72 -25.97
N THR A 584 2.65 48.07 -24.81
CA THR A 584 3.86 47.55 -24.16
C THR A 584 3.90 46.03 -24.21
N ILE A 585 4.98 45.46 -24.76
CA ILE A 585 5.24 44.01 -24.69
C ILE A 585 5.28 43.59 -23.23
N LEU A 586 4.58 42.53 -22.87
CA LEU A 586 4.53 41.98 -21.51
C LEU A 586 5.80 41.16 -21.17
N GLY A 587 6.96 41.74 -21.46
CA GLY A 587 8.29 41.12 -21.33
C GLY A 587 8.56 39.98 -22.32
N GLY A 588 9.82 39.54 -22.39
CA GLY A 588 10.27 38.43 -23.25
C GLY A 588 9.71 37.06 -22.87
N HIS A 589 8.90 36.97 -21.82
CA HIS A 589 8.31 35.73 -21.31
C HIS A 589 6.86 35.52 -21.75
N ALA A 590 6.21 36.52 -22.36
CA ALA A 590 4.79 36.47 -22.70
C ALA A 590 4.57 36.40 -24.21
N LEU A 591 3.92 35.33 -24.67
CA LEU A 591 3.60 35.11 -26.08
C LEU A 591 2.10 35.11 -26.30
N PHE A 592 1.69 35.54 -27.49
CA PHE A 592 0.32 35.42 -27.97
C PHE A 592 0.26 34.32 -29.04
N GLY A 593 -0.55 33.30 -28.80
CA GLY A 593 -0.71 32.15 -29.70
C GLY A 593 0.62 31.50 -30.09
N SER A 594 1.64 31.56 -29.24
CA SER A 594 3.03 31.08 -29.48
C SER A 594 3.77 31.68 -30.69
N THR A 595 3.20 32.68 -31.38
CA THR A 595 3.71 33.17 -32.66
C THR A 595 4.21 34.61 -32.61
N THR A 596 3.74 35.44 -31.68
CA THR A 596 4.16 36.84 -31.52
C THR A 596 4.24 37.21 -30.03
N TRP A 597 4.82 38.37 -29.72
CA TRP A 597 4.87 38.91 -28.36
C TRP A 597 3.48 39.31 -27.88
N ALA A 598 3.15 39.00 -26.62
CA ALA A 598 1.93 39.50 -26.00
C ALA A 598 2.12 40.96 -25.58
N VAL A 599 1.10 41.78 -25.84
CA VAL A 599 1.06 43.21 -25.46
C VAL A 599 -0.19 43.48 -24.63
N SER A 600 -0.09 44.44 -23.71
CA SER A 600 -1.27 45.06 -23.08
C SER A 600 -1.73 46.27 -23.88
N GLY A 601 -3.05 46.50 -23.93
CA GLY A 601 -3.64 47.69 -24.58
C GLY A 601 -3.08 49.03 -24.10
N SER A 602 -3.24 50.08 -24.92
CA SER A 602 -2.76 51.44 -24.64
C SER A 602 -3.67 52.20 -23.66
N GLY A 603 -3.17 52.64 -22.50
CA GLY A 603 -3.89 53.49 -21.55
C GLY A 603 -3.70 53.12 -20.06
N ALA A 604 -4.24 53.94 -19.15
CA ALA A 604 -4.06 53.84 -17.70
C ALA A 604 -5.05 52.91 -16.95
N THR A 605 -5.84 52.11 -17.68
CA THR A 605 -6.89 51.21 -17.14
C THR A 605 -6.63 49.75 -17.57
N PRO A 606 -7.22 48.72 -16.92
CA PRO A 606 -6.96 47.31 -17.23
C PRO A 606 -7.05 47.03 -18.74
N GLY A 607 -5.97 46.54 -19.35
CA GLY A 607 -5.85 46.44 -20.81
C GLY A 607 -6.01 45.02 -21.32
N ALA A 608 -6.73 44.85 -22.44
CA ALA A 608 -6.83 43.57 -23.12
C ALA A 608 -5.46 43.10 -23.62
N ILE A 609 -5.11 41.86 -23.31
CA ILE A 609 -3.94 41.17 -23.84
C ILE A 609 -4.22 40.81 -25.29
N SER A 610 -3.32 41.21 -26.18
CA SER A 610 -3.35 40.85 -27.60
C SER A 610 -1.95 40.52 -28.11
N GLY A 611 -1.84 40.07 -29.36
CA GLY A 611 -0.54 39.86 -30.00
C GLY A 611 -0.02 41.15 -30.64
N LEU A 612 1.29 41.40 -30.54
CA LEU A 612 1.95 42.51 -31.23
C LEU A 612 1.67 42.44 -32.75
N PRO A 613 0.99 43.43 -33.34
CA PRO A 613 0.61 43.40 -34.75
C PRO A 613 1.83 43.39 -35.67
N GLY A 614 1.73 42.71 -36.81
CA GLY A 614 2.81 42.63 -37.80
C GLY A 614 3.36 43.99 -38.24
N ALA A 615 2.47 44.97 -38.46
CA ALA A 615 2.85 46.34 -38.86
C ALA A 615 3.61 47.13 -37.76
N SER A 616 3.62 46.64 -36.51
CA SER A 616 4.39 47.26 -35.43
C SER A 616 5.85 46.81 -35.40
N TYR A 617 6.19 45.72 -36.11
CA TYR A 617 7.58 45.30 -36.27
C TYR A 617 8.30 46.14 -37.31
N TYR A 618 9.53 46.49 -37.01
CA TYR A 618 10.48 47.07 -37.93
C TYR A 618 11.20 45.96 -38.70
N SER A 619 11.06 45.96 -40.02
CA SER A 619 11.44 44.82 -40.87
C SER A 619 12.22 45.20 -42.14
N THR A 620 12.65 46.46 -42.29
CA THR A 620 13.23 46.97 -43.55
C THR A 620 14.75 46.82 -43.66
N ASP A 621 15.50 47.19 -42.62
CA ASP A 621 16.98 47.13 -42.54
C ASP A 621 17.37 46.94 -41.05
N LEU A 622 18.44 46.22 -40.74
CA LEU A 622 18.93 46.12 -39.35
C LEU A 622 19.64 47.38 -38.87
N ALA A 623 20.18 48.24 -39.76
CA ALA A 623 20.88 49.46 -39.35
C ALA A 623 19.99 50.47 -38.61
N GLY A 624 18.68 50.49 -38.90
CA GLY A 624 17.69 51.38 -38.27
C GLY A 624 16.95 50.79 -37.07
N SER A 625 17.40 49.65 -36.53
CA SER A 625 16.64 48.87 -35.55
C SER A 625 16.57 49.47 -34.14
N ALA A 626 17.30 50.54 -33.86
CA ALA A 626 17.41 51.13 -32.53
C ALA A 626 16.04 51.56 -31.96
N GLY A 627 15.71 51.06 -30.77
CA GLY A 627 14.46 51.31 -30.05
C GLY A 627 13.22 50.70 -30.70
N LYS A 628 13.38 49.71 -31.60
CA LYS A 628 12.29 49.06 -32.34
C LYS A 628 12.11 47.59 -31.96
N ASP A 629 10.90 47.08 -32.17
CA ASP A 629 10.62 45.64 -32.20
C ASP A 629 10.99 45.12 -33.58
N VAL A 630 11.95 44.20 -33.66
CA VAL A 630 12.56 43.81 -34.93
C VAL A 630 12.01 42.46 -35.40
N ASP A 631 11.53 42.40 -36.65
CA ASP A 631 11.26 41.13 -37.35
C ASP A 631 12.31 40.94 -38.46
N VAL A 632 13.17 39.94 -38.31
CA VAL A 632 14.26 39.68 -39.26
C VAL A 632 13.71 38.94 -40.46
N LEU A 633 13.61 39.66 -41.59
CA LEU A 633 13.20 39.10 -42.86
C LEU A 633 14.36 38.43 -43.58
N ALA A 634 14.04 37.53 -44.52
CA ALA A 634 15.04 36.84 -45.35
C ALA A 634 15.97 37.80 -46.12
N ALA A 635 15.50 38.99 -46.48
CA ALA A 635 16.32 40.02 -47.14
C ALA A 635 17.47 40.54 -46.26
N SER A 636 17.34 40.45 -44.94
CA SER A 636 18.33 40.88 -43.95
C SER A 636 19.08 39.70 -43.33
N ALA A 637 19.03 38.52 -43.94
CA ALA A 637 19.52 37.28 -43.36
C ALA A 637 21.02 37.28 -43.01
N THR A 638 21.84 38.09 -43.69
CA THR A 638 23.29 38.20 -43.44
C THR A 638 23.71 39.57 -42.90
N ALA A 639 22.77 40.49 -42.68
CA ALA A 639 23.04 41.81 -42.15
C ALA A 639 23.44 41.74 -40.66
N SER A 640 24.24 42.71 -40.21
CA SER A 640 24.63 42.81 -38.79
C SER A 640 23.78 43.84 -38.06
N PHE A 641 23.44 43.54 -36.81
CA PHE A 641 22.83 44.50 -35.89
C PHE A 641 23.88 45.54 -35.46
N PRO A 642 23.54 46.84 -35.52
CA PRO A 642 24.37 47.90 -34.96
C PRO A 642 24.39 47.84 -33.43
N ALA A 643 25.43 48.39 -32.81
CA ALA A 643 25.47 48.56 -31.36
C ALA A 643 24.31 49.44 -30.87
N GLY A 644 23.65 49.05 -29.77
CA GLY A 644 22.55 49.80 -29.18
C GLY A 644 21.45 48.94 -28.58
N THR A 645 20.31 49.57 -28.29
CA THR A 645 19.14 48.90 -27.68
C THR A 645 18.07 48.66 -28.73
N ILE A 646 17.57 47.42 -28.82
CA ILE A 646 16.34 47.08 -29.54
C ILE A 646 15.30 46.59 -28.53
N ASN A 647 14.01 46.66 -28.87
CA ASN A 647 12.94 46.31 -27.93
C ASN A 647 12.79 44.80 -27.79
N SER A 648 12.64 44.12 -28.92
CA SER A 648 12.47 42.68 -29.04
C SER A 648 13.00 42.19 -30.38
N LEU A 649 13.27 40.89 -30.49
CA LEU A 649 13.75 40.26 -31.71
C LEU A 649 12.86 39.07 -32.10
N ARG A 650 12.41 39.03 -33.35
CA ARG A 650 11.61 37.95 -33.92
C ARG A 650 12.20 37.47 -35.25
N TYR A 651 12.15 36.16 -35.48
CA TYR A 651 12.38 35.51 -36.77
C TYR A 651 11.09 34.77 -37.15
N ASN A 652 10.42 35.22 -38.21
CA ASN A 652 9.08 34.74 -38.57
C ASN A 652 8.91 34.36 -40.05
N THR A 653 9.98 34.30 -40.83
CA THR A 653 9.93 33.90 -42.24
C THR A 653 10.86 32.73 -42.52
N ALA A 654 10.58 31.97 -43.58
CA ALA A 654 11.46 30.90 -43.99
C ALA A 654 12.79 31.48 -44.52
N GLY A 655 13.91 31.02 -43.98
CA GLY A 655 15.23 31.53 -44.37
C GLY A 655 16.35 31.01 -43.47
N THR A 656 17.57 30.94 -44.01
CA THR A 656 18.79 30.68 -43.22
C THR A 656 19.36 32.02 -42.81
N TYR A 657 19.48 32.23 -41.51
CA TYR A 657 19.90 33.52 -40.95
C TYR A 657 21.30 33.40 -40.37
N ASN A 658 22.18 34.31 -40.74
CA ASN A 658 23.53 34.45 -40.22
C ASN A 658 23.81 35.92 -39.90
N ASN A 659 23.20 36.40 -38.82
CA ASN A 659 23.27 37.79 -38.41
C ASN A 659 24.43 38.02 -37.44
N GLY A 660 25.19 39.09 -37.67
CA GLY A 660 26.28 39.53 -36.79
C GLY A 660 25.82 40.60 -35.78
N LEU A 661 26.54 40.76 -34.67
CA LEU A 661 26.49 41.92 -33.78
C LEU A 661 27.77 42.73 -34.00
N SER A 662 27.67 43.93 -34.59
CA SER A 662 28.84 44.78 -34.85
C SER A 662 29.37 45.49 -33.58
N GLY A 663 28.58 45.48 -32.51
CA GLY A 663 28.94 45.90 -31.15
C GLY A 663 27.90 45.42 -30.14
N PRO A 664 27.93 45.91 -28.88
CA PRO A 664 27.01 45.46 -27.83
C PRO A 664 25.53 45.73 -28.18
N VAL A 665 24.67 44.73 -28.02
CA VAL A 665 23.23 44.85 -28.24
C VAL A 665 22.44 44.51 -26.98
N VAL A 666 21.51 45.40 -26.61
CA VAL A 666 20.57 45.24 -25.49
C VAL A 666 19.18 44.92 -26.02
N ILE A 667 18.55 43.84 -25.55
CA ILE A 667 17.14 43.52 -25.79
C ILE A 667 16.31 44.06 -24.63
N ALA A 668 15.64 45.20 -24.80
CA ALA A 668 14.99 45.93 -23.69
C ALA A 668 13.90 45.12 -22.97
N THR A 669 13.19 44.26 -23.68
CA THR A 669 12.16 43.37 -23.12
C THR A 669 12.72 42.01 -22.68
N GLY A 670 13.97 41.70 -23.05
CA GLY A 670 14.56 40.38 -22.93
C GLY A 670 14.06 39.35 -23.96
N GLY A 671 13.17 39.68 -24.89
CA GLY A 671 12.54 38.69 -25.77
C GLY A 671 13.26 38.42 -27.09
N ILE A 672 13.61 37.14 -27.35
CA ILE A 672 14.00 36.60 -28.65
C ILE A 672 13.07 35.44 -29.05
N LEU A 673 12.41 35.53 -30.20
CA LEU A 673 11.43 34.55 -30.68
C LEU A 673 11.78 34.05 -32.08
N ALA A 674 11.87 32.75 -32.26
CA ALA A 674 11.90 32.12 -33.58
C ALA A 674 10.64 31.26 -33.74
N THR A 675 9.79 31.56 -34.73
CA THR A 675 8.50 30.90 -34.89
C THR A 675 8.59 29.63 -35.71
N THR A 676 7.52 28.84 -35.74
CA THR A 676 7.42 27.62 -36.57
C THR A 676 7.61 27.87 -38.07
N ALA A 677 7.49 29.12 -38.54
CA ALA A 677 7.72 29.49 -39.93
C ALA A 677 9.20 29.38 -40.36
N VAL A 678 10.14 29.42 -39.42
CA VAL A 678 11.56 29.24 -39.70
C VAL A 678 11.89 27.75 -39.74
N THR A 679 12.30 27.25 -40.91
CA THR A 679 12.58 25.83 -41.12
C THR A 679 14.08 25.51 -41.18
N THR A 680 14.95 26.51 -41.28
CA THR A 680 16.42 26.38 -41.39
C THR A 680 17.14 27.05 -40.21
N PRO A 681 18.46 26.80 -40.03
CA PRO A 681 19.19 27.33 -38.88
C PRO A 681 19.26 28.86 -38.81
N ILE A 682 19.29 29.38 -37.58
CA ILE A 682 19.55 30.79 -37.24
C ILE A 682 20.89 30.87 -36.51
N THR A 683 21.74 31.81 -36.90
CA THR A 683 22.99 32.14 -36.21
C THR A 683 23.02 33.62 -35.85
N LEU A 684 23.27 33.89 -34.57
CA LEU A 684 23.56 35.22 -34.05
C LEU A 684 24.96 35.21 -33.45
N SER A 685 25.90 35.97 -34.01
CA SER A 685 27.33 35.92 -33.63
C SER A 685 27.96 37.30 -33.54
N GLY A 686 29.17 37.41 -32.97
CA GLY A 686 29.92 38.68 -32.89
C GLY A 686 30.12 39.14 -31.45
N SER A 687 29.79 40.41 -31.18
CA SER A 687 29.99 41.09 -29.89
C SER A 687 29.11 40.55 -28.74
N THR A 688 28.65 41.40 -27.82
CA THR A 688 27.91 41.00 -26.61
C THR A 688 26.41 41.20 -26.75
N LEU A 689 25.64 40.28 -26.16
CA LEU A 689 24.19 40.35 -26.06
C LEU A 689 23.78 40.47 -24.58
N THR A 690 22.82 41.33 -24.28
CA THR A 690 22.27 41.47 -22.92
C THR A 690 20.79 41.89 -22.96
N SER A 691 20.13 41.96 -21.80
CA SER A 691 18.74 42.41 -21.65
C SER A 691 18.66 43.74 -20.91
N GLY A 692 17.61 44.52 -21.18
CA GLY A 692 17.40 45.83 -20.56
C GLY A 692 16.87 45.76 -19.13
N ASN A 693 17.25 46.74 -18.30
CA ASN A 693 16.67 47.00 -16.97
C ASN A 693 16.66 45.80 -16.02
N GLY A 694 17.72 44.98 -16.05
CA GLY A 694 17.90 43.84 -15.14
C GLY A 694 16.90 42.69 -15.35
N GLN A 695 16.18 42.65 -16.47
CA GLN A 695 15.29 41.53 -16.82
C GLN A 695 16.09 40.33 -17.34
N ASP A 696 15.51 39.12 -17.33
CA ASP A 696 16.15 37.97 -18.00
C ASP A 696 16.07 38.08 -19.52
N LEU A 697 17.05 37.48 -20.19
CA LEU A 697 16.97 37.17 -21.61
C LEU A 697 16.19 35.86 -21.80
N VAL A 698 15.13 35.90 -22.60
CA VAL A 698 14.25 34.76 -22.89
C VAL A 698 14.30 34.44 -24.38
N LEU A 699 14.85 33.27 -24.69
CA LEU A 699 14.90 32.68 -26.03
C LEU A 699 13.79 31.64 -26.18
N THR A 700 12.80 31.93 -27.02
CA THR A 700 11.79 30.95 -27.43
C THR A 700 12.06 30.47 -28.86
N THR A 701 12.41 29.20 -29.01
CA THR A 701 12.61 28.57 -30.33
C THR A 701 11.47 27.62 -30.61
N ASN A 702 10.54 27.97 -31.49
CA ASN A 702 9.46 27.09 -31.94
C ASN A 702 9.76 26.48 -33.33
N THR A 703 11.02 26.59 -33.78
CA THR A 703 11.49 26.08 -35.07
C THR A 703 11.86 24.59 -34.97
N GLY A 704 11.83 23.87 -36.08
CA GLY A 704 12.44 22.53 -36.17
C GLY A 704 13.96 22.52 -36.32
N SER A 705 14.59 23.70 -36.33
CA SER A 705 16.00 23.92 -36.66
C SER A 705 16.81 24.45 -35.47
N ASN A 706 18.13 24.58 -35.64
CA ASN A 706 19.02 25.11 -34.59
C ASN A 706 18.97 26.65 -34.53
N PHE A 707 18.92 27.19 -33.31
CA PHE A 707 19.23 28.58 -33.01
C PHE A 707 20.60 28.64 -32.31
N LEU A 708 21.60 29.11 -33.04
CA LEU A 708 22.97 29.25 -32.60
C LEU A 708 23.21 30.68 -32.07
N ILE A 709 23.66 30.80 -30.82
CA ILE A 709 24.18 32.07 -30.29
C ILE A 709 25.69 31.90 -30.09
N GLY A 710 26.46 32.56 -30.96
CA GLY A 710 27.92 32.70 -30.86
C GLY A 710 28.38 34.02 -30.25
N SER A 711 27.46 34.93 -29.93
CA SER A 711 27.74 36.16 -29.16
C SER A 711 27.82 35.88 -27.66
N SER A 712 28.66 36.61 -26.93
CA SER A 712 28.78 36.44 -25.48
C SER A 712 27.60 37.11 -24.75
N ILE A 713 26.89 36.37 -23.90
CA ILE A 713 25.81 36.89 -23.07
C ILE A 713 26.39 37.40 -21.74
N ILE A 714 26.11 38.66 -21.41
CA ILE A 714 26.69 39.36 -20.25
C ILE A 714 25.61 40.08 -19.42
N ASP A 715 25.93 40.42 -18.17
CA ASP A 715 25.08 41.28 -17.32
C ASP A 715 25.06 42.74 -17.84
N ASN A 716 23.95 43.45 -17.64
CA ASN A 716 23.73 44.85 -18.08
C ASN A 716 23.85 45.85 -16.91
N GLY A 717 24.81 45.62 -15.99
CA GLY A 717 25.00 46.43 -14.79
C GLY A 717 25.06 45.60 -13.50
N ALA A 718 24.70 46.20 -12.37
CA ALA A 718 24.83 45.57 -11.04
C ALA A 718 23.80 44.48 -10.72
N THR A 719 22.68 44.40 -11.47
CA THR A 719 21.64 43.38 -11.25
C THR A 719 21.89 42.14 -12.11
N PRO A 720 21.96 40.92 -11.52
CA PRO A 720 22.16 39.68 -12.26
C PRO A 720 21.10 39.45 -13.33
N ILE A 721 21.52 39.13 -14.55
CA ILE A 721 20.62 38.77 -15.66
C ILE A 721 20.53 37.26 -15.77
N GLY A 722 19.32 36.72 -15.76
CA GLY A 722 19.07 35.32 -16.07
C GLY A 722 18.92 35.05 -17.56
N PHE A 723 18.97 33.77 -17.93
CA PHE A 723 18.70 33.28 -19.28
C PHE A 723 17.61 32.20 -19.24
N THR A 724 16.61 32.28 -20.12
CA THR A 724 15.55 31.27 -20.22
C THR A 724 15.45 30.75 -21.64
N LYS A 725 15.56 29.43 -21.81
CA LYS A 725 15.29 28.71 -23.06
C LYS A 725 13.91 28.05 -22.97
N ALA A 726 13.03 28.40 -23.91
CA ALA A 726 11.71 27.81 -24.11
C ALA A 726 11.47 27.43 -25.59
N GLY A 727 10.33 26.80 -25.87
CA GLY A 727 9.94 26.32 -27.19
C GLY A 727 10.57 24.98 -27.59
N SER A 728 9.95 24.30 -28.55
CA SER A 728 10.30 22.94 -28.98
C SER A 728 11.65 22.79 -29.70
N GLY A 729 12.18 23.88 -30.25
CA GLY A 729 13.41 23.91 -31.05
C GLY A 729 14.71 23.76 -30.25
N THR A 730 15.82 23.75 -30.99
CA THR A 730 17.17 23.52 -30.44
C THR A 730 17.93 24.84 -30.23
N TYR A 731 18.46 25.05 -29.03
CA TYR A 731 19.41 26.12 -28.71
C TYR A 731 20.86 25.61 -28.70
N VAL A 732 21.78 26.34 -29.31
CA VAL A 732 23.20 25.99 -29.38
C VAL A 732 24.05 27.17 -28.89
N PRO A 733 24.54 27.17 -27.63
CA PRO A 733 25.59 28.10 -27.22
C PRO A 733 26.92 27.70 -27.88
N ALA A 734 27.38 28.51 -28.83
CA ALA A 734 28.48 28.19 -29.76
C ALA A 734 29.87 28.53 -29.20
N SER A 735 30.93 28.05 -29.88
CA SER A 735 32.34 28.22 -29.48
C SER A 735 32.90 29.64 -29.43
N GLY A 736 32.18 30.64 -29.96
CA GLY A 736 32.54 32.06 -29.86
C GLY A 736 31.93 32.80 -28.66
N ALA A 737 30.97 32.18 -27.96
CA ALA A 737 30.21 32.80 -26.89
C ALA A 737 30.78 32.41 -25.51
N VAL A 738 31.47 33.32 -24.83
CA VAL A 738 31.89 33.10 -23.44
C VAL A 738 30.89 33.82 -22.54
N ASN A 739 29.84 33.11 -22.11
CA ASN A 739 28.78 33.73 -21.32
C ASN A 739 29.28 33.94 -19.87
N THR A 740 29.08 35.16 -19.37
CA THR A 740 29.51 35.59 -18.01
C THR A 740 28.38 36.13 -17.16
N TYR A 741 27.13 36.11 -17.63
CA TYR A 741 25.97 36.56 -16.84
C TYR A 741 25.83 35.76 -15.54
N SER A 742 25.44 36.45 -14.47
CA SER A 742 25.44 35.91 -13.10
C SER A 742 24.07 35.40 -12.63
N GLY A 743 22.99 35.72 -13.34
CA GLY A 743 21.66 35.21 -13.04
C GLY A 743 21.46 33.74 -13.44
N PRO A 744 20.35 33.13 -13.01
CA PRO A 744 20.04 31.72 -13.27
C PRO A 744 19.74 31.44 -14.75
N THR A 745 20.09 30.22 -15.19
CA THR A 745 19.74 29.69 -16.51
C THR A 745 18.60 28.68 -16.40
N TYR A 746 17.49 28.88 -17.09
CA TYR A 746 16.36 27.94 -17.12
C TYR A 746 16.23 27.26 -18.48
N LEU A 747 16.31 25.94 -18.51
CA LEU A 747 16.07 25.14 -19.71
C LEU A 747 14.69 24.46 -19.60
N LEU A 748 13.66 25.12 -20.11
CA LEU A 748 12.25 24.74 -19.91
C LEU A 748 11.75 23.68 -20.91
N SER A 749 12.02 23.86 -22.21
CA SER A 749 11.65 22.89 -23.25
C SER A 749 12.56 22.90 -24.49
N GLY A 750 12.37 21.88 -25.32
CA GLY A 750 13.16 21.65 -26.54
C GLY A 750 14.50 21.00 -26.21
N SER A 751 15.54 21.31 -27.00
CA SER A 751 16.88 20.77 -26.78
C SER A 751 17.93 21.87 -26.69
N THR A 752 18.98 21.62 -25.91
CA THR A 752 20.14 22.49 -25.77
C THR A 752 21.43 21.73 -26.07
N VAL A 753 22.32 22.34 -26.85
CA VAL A 753 23.55 21.71 -27.35
C VAL A 753 24.78 22.57 -27.01
N PRO A 754 25.31 22.50 -25.79
CA PRO A 754 26.53 23.24 -25.46
C PRO A 754 27.72 22.77 -26.29
N GLN A 755 28.47 23.74 -26.83
CA GLN A 755 29.68 23.47 -27.62
C GLN A 755 30.98 23.85 -26.90
N ILE A 756 30.89 24.48 -25.72
CA ILE A 756 32.03 24.89 -24.89
C ILE A 756 31.89 24.37 -23.47
N SER A 757 33.04 24.15 -22.82
CA SER A 757 33.13 23.87 -21.39
C SER A 757 33.14 25.16 -20.57
N SER A 758 32.70 25.07 -19.32
CA SER A 758 32.87 26.12 -18.33
C SER A 758 34.35 26.38 -18.00
N VAL A 759 34.67 27.62 -17.67
CA VAL A 759 35.97 28.03 -17.09
C VAL A 759 35.80 28.17 -15.58
N GLY A 760 36.50 27.32 -14.84
CA GLY A 760 36.37 27.21 -13.38
C GLY A 760 35.26 26.25 -12.94
N SER A 761 34.98 26.19 -11.64
CA SER A 761 33.99 25.26 -11.05
C SER A 761 33.12 25.96 -10.01
N ALA A 762 31.79 25.76 -10.07
CA ALA A 762 30.90 26.27 -9.04
C ALA A 762 31.05 25.52 -7.72
N SER A 763 31.54 24.26 -7.73
CA SER A 763 31.80 23.51 -6.50
C SER A 763 32.85 24.17 -5.60
N THR A 764 33.76 24.97 -6.19
CA THR A 764 34.79 25.74 -5.47
C THR A 764 34.50 27.25 -5.48
N ALA A 765 33.26 27.65 -5.79
CA ALA A 765 32.83 29.04 -5.93
C ALA A 765 33.73 29.92 -6.85
N ASN A 766 34.35 29.32 -7.86
CA ASN A 766 35.29 29.98 -8.78
C ASN A 766 34.87 29.79 -10.25
N LEU A 767 33.56 29.69 -10.51
CA LEU A 767 33.03 29.63 -11.86
C LEU A 767 33.05 31.05 -12.45
N VAL A 768 33.79 31.25 -13.54
CA VAL A 768 34.03 32.57 -14.13
C VAL A 768 33.25 32.76 -15.44
N SER A 769 33.06 31.68 -16.21
CA SER A 769 32.25 31.70 -17.43
C SER A 769 31.86 30.28 -17.85
N GLY A 770 30.97 30.17 -18.84
CA GLY A 770 30.65 28.89 -19.46
C GLY A 770 29.51 28.97 -20.48
N PRO A 771 29.00 27.84 -20.97
CA PRO A 771 27.89 27.82 -21.92
C PRO A 771 26.60 28.44 -21.34
N PHE A 772 26.46 28.49 -20.01
CA PHE A 772 25.25 28.91 -19.30
C PHE A 772 25.52 30.01 -18.26
N GLY A 773 26.53 30.86 -18.49
CA GLY A 773 26.94 31.88 -17.52
C GLY A 773 27.52 31.27 -16.25
N VAL A 774 27.50 32.03 -15.15
CA VAL A 774 28.05 31.61 -13.85
C VAL A 774 26.98 31.28 -12.80
N GLY A 775 25.71 31.62 -13.07
CA GLY A 775 24.59 31.33 -12.17
C GLY A 775 24.16 29.85 -12.17
N THR A 776 23.12 29.55 -11.39
CA THR A 776 22.54 28.19 -11.29
C THR A 776 21.86 27.79 -12.59
N LEU A 777 22.10 26.55 -13.04
CA LEU A 777 21.45 25.91 -14.18
C LEU A 777 20.24 25.09 -13.72
N PHE A 778 19.05 25.48 -14.12
CA PHE A 778 17.80 24.75 -13.90
C PHE A 778 17.47 23.87 -15.09
N LEU A 779 17.49 22.55 -14.88
CA LEU A 779 17.03 21.55 -15.84
C LEU A 779 15.55 21.28 -15.56
N ALA A 780 14.69 21.97 -16.33
CA ALA A 780 13.27 22.14 -16.04
C ALA A 780 12.35 21.48 -17.09
N GLY A 781 12.85 20.49 -17.83
CA GLY A 781 12.08 19.72 -18.81
C GLY A 781 12.68 19.70 -20.22
N SER A 782 13.75 20.45 -20.47
CA SER A 782 14.49 20.38 -21.74
C SER A 782 15.39 19.15 -21.84
N ALA A 783 15.68 18.75 -23.08
CA ALA A 783 16.76 17.84 -23.38
C ALA A 783 18.11 18.58 -23.49
N MET A 784 19.21 17.94 -23.09
CA MET A 784 20.58 18.42 -23.33
C MET A 784 21.41 17.37 -24.06
N ARG A 785 22.28 17.77 -25.01
CA ARG A 785 23.20 16.88 -25.74
C ARG A 785 24.54 17.56 -26.04
N ALA A 786 25.65 16.83 -26.14
CA ALA A 786 26.95 17.39 -26.53
C ALA A 786 27.30 17.03 -27.98
N SER A 787 27.60 18.03 -28.83
CA SER A 787 27.82 17.82 -30.28
C SER A 787 29.24 18.11 -30.77
N THR A 788 30.25 18.19 -29.90
CA THR A 788 31.65 18.50 -30.26
C THR A 788 32.60 17.34 -30.01
N ALA A 789 33.79 17.37 -30.64
CA ALA A 789 34.84 16.36 -30.53
C ALA A 789 35.48 16.24 -29.11
N GLY A 790 35.02 17.00 -28.10
CA GLY A 790 35.51 17.02 -26.71
C GLY A 790 34.44 16.71 -25.64
N VAL A 791 34.84 16.43 -24.39
CA VAL A 791 33.90 16.25 -23.25
C VAL A 791 33.49 17.65 -22.85
N ILE A 792 32.19 17.91 -22.75
CA ILE A 792 31.70 19.22 -22.33
C ILE A 792 31.50 19.20 -20.82
N THR A 793 32.23 20.08 -20.13
CA THR A 793 32.11 20.28 -18.69
C THR A 793 31.20 21.46 -18.41
N VAL A 794 30.15 21.25 -17.64
CA VAL A 794 29.24 22.27 -17.15
C VAL A 794 29.53 22.48 -15.66
N GLY A 795 30.15 23.60 -15.35
CA GLY A 795 30.62 23.94 -14.01
C GLY A 795 29.55 24.50 -13.09
N ASN A 796 28.39 24.89 -13.62
CA ASN A 796 27.30 25.52 -12.88
C ASN A 796 26.76 24.63 -11.75
N ALA A 797 26.29 25.23 -10.66
CA ALA A 797 25.37 24.55 -9.76
C ALA A 797 24.11 24.17 -10.55
N VAL A 798 23.56 22.99 -10.31
CA VAL A 798 22.42 22.44 -11.07
C VAL A 798 21.21 22.26 -10.17
N THR A 799 20.04 22.66 -10.64
CA THR A 799 18.76 22.30 -10.02
C THR A 799 17.98 21.40 -10.97
N LEU A 800 17.67 20.18 -10.52
CA LEU A 800 16.75 19.27 -11.20
C LEU A 800 15.32 19.57 -10.74
N SER A 801 14.62 20.41 -11.49
CA SER A 801 13.23 20.81 -11.20
C SER A 801 12.19 20.03 -11.99
N ALA A 802 12.62 19.28 -13.02
CA ALA A 802 11.79 18.35 -13.76
C ALA A 802 12.60 17.15 -14.28
N ASP A 803 11.88 16.18 -14.82
CA ASP A 803 12.50 15.07 -15.52
C ASP A 803 13.31 15.60 -16.70
N THR A 804 14.56 15.17 -16.75
CA THR A 804 15.55 15.73 -17.66
C THR A 804 16.08 14.64 -18.56
N THR A 805 16.13 14.94 -19.85
CA THR A 805 16.73 14.03 -20.82
C THR A 805 18.12 14.55 -21.17
N VAL A 806 19.15 13.79 -20.84
CA VAL A 806 20.51 14.05 -21.29
C VAL A 806 20.81 13.08 -22.43
N LEU A 807 20.49 13.51 -23.65
CA LEU A 807 20.65 12.71 -24.86
C LEU A 807 22.12 12.72 -25.29
N SER A 808 22.84 11.63 -25.12
CA SER A 808 23.94 11.27 -26.02
C SER A 808 23.27 10.70 -27.29
N SER A 809 23.17 11.48 -28.38
CA SER A 809 22.21 11.51 -29.53
C SER A 809 21.29 10.35 -29.93
N GLY A 810 21.34 9.14 -29.36
CA GLY A 810 20.37 8.08 -29.63
C GLY A 810 20.49 7.44 -31.01
N THR A 811 21.37 7.90 -31.90
CA THR A 811 21.51 7.32 -33.26
C THR A 811 22.91 7.32 -33.91
N ALA A 812 23.99 7.87 -33.35
CA ALA A 812 25.31 7.73 -33.99
C ALA A 812 26.52 7.82 -33.03
N SER A 813 27.57 7.07 -33.37
CA SER A 813 28.87 6.91 -32.70
C SER A 813 29.75 8.17 -32.56
N SER A 814 29.18 9.38 -32.61
CA SER A 814 29.92 10.66 -32.63
C SER A 814 29.68 11.57 -31.40
N ASP A 815 28.68 11.28 -30.57
CA ASP A 815 28.35 12.12 -29.40
C ASP A 815 29.22 11.80 -28.18
N ARG A 816 29.70 12.85 -27.51
CA ARG A 816 30.63 12.77 -26.37
C ARG A 816 29.94 13.03 -25.03
N GLY A 817 30.68 12.78 -23.95
CA GLY A 817 30.14 12.86 -22.58
C GLY A 817 29.87 14.29 -22.11
N LEU A 818 28.82 14.45 -21.31
CA LEU A 818 28.54 15.66 -20.54
C LEU A 818 28.96 15.42 -19.09
N THR A 819 29.75 16.33 -18.52
CA THR A 819 30.18 16.28 -17.12
C THR A 819 29.67 17.50 -16.37
N PHE A 820 28.91 17.30 -15.30
CA PHE A 820 28.43 18.34 -14.40
C PHE A 820 29.26 18.30 -13.11
N THR A 821 29.99 19.38 -12.83
CA THR A 821 30.90 19.43 -11.66
C THR A 821 30.36 20.26 -10.50
N GLY A 822 29.38 21.12 -10.72
CA GLY A 822 28.71 21.87 -9.65
C GLY A 822 27.75 21.00 -8.83
N PRO A 823 27.40 21.43 -7.60
CA PRO A 823 26.44 20.72 -6.75
C PRO A 823 25.07 20.64 -7.43
N VAL A 824 24.32 19.58 -7.14
CA VAL A 824 23.01 19.31 -7.74
C VAL A 824 21.93 19.26 -6.66
N THR A 825 20.86 20.02 -6.84
CA THR A 825 19.70 20.00 -5.95
C THR A 825 18.48 19.38 -6.64
N ILE A 826 17.85 18.39 -6.01
CA ILE A 826 16.59 17.78 -6.44
C ILE A 826 15.42 18.56 -5.83
N THR A 827 14.44 18.93 -6.65
CA THR A 827 13.26 19.68 -6.18
C THR A 827 11.97 19.14 -6.77
N GLY A 828 10.87 19.25 -6.01
CA GLY A 828 9.51 18.91 -6.47
C GLY A 828 9.21 17.42 -6.64
N GLY A 829 9.97 16.54 -5.98
CA GLY A 829 9.82 15.08 -6.05
C GLY A 829 11.03 14.36 -6.66
N THR A 830 10.96 13.02 -6.71
CA THR A 830 11.92 12.18 -7.43
C THR A 830 12.05 12.61 -8.89
N ARG A 831 13.29 12.62 -9.40
CA ARG A 831 13.59 13.11 -10.76
C ARG A 831 14.12 12.02 -11.66
N THR A 832 13.62 11.97 -12.89
CA THR A 832 14.15 11.08 -13.92
C THR A 832 15.29 11.76 -14.68
N ILE A 833 16.44 11.10 -14.75
CA ILE A 833 17.52 11.39 -15.69
C ILE A 833 17.51 10.31 -16.77
N THR A 834 17.09 10.70 -17.97
CA THR A 834 17.08 9.81 -19.13
C THR A 834 18.39 10.00 -19.90
N THR A 835 19.16 8.92 -20.08
CA THR A 835 20.37 8.91 -20.92
C THR A 835 20.21 7.95 -22.09
N SER A 836 20.67 8.30 -23.28
CA SER A 836 20.65 7.43 -24.47
C SER A 836 22.00 6.74 -24.74
N SER A 837 22.13 6.00 -25.84
CA SER A 837 23.36 5.32 -26.23
C SER A 837 24.48 6.30 -26.59
N GLY A 838 25.67 6.14 -26.00
CA GLY A 838 26.85 6.96 -26.31
C GLY A 838 27.80 7.08 -25.13
N ALA A 839 28.64 8.12 -25.11
CA ALA A 839 29.51 8.41 -23.98
C ALA A 839 28.73 8.71 -22.68
N ALA A 840 29.38 8.52 -21.53
CA ALA A 840 28.74 8.66 -20.23
C ALA A 840 28.33 10.11 -19.91
N THR A 841 27.18 10.26 -19.26
CA THR A 841 26.80 11.48 -18.53
C THR A 841 27.34 11.35 -17.10
N ILE A 842 28.12 12.33 -16.65
CA ILE A 842 28.80 12.31 -15.35
C ILE A 842 28.26 13.44 -14.48
N PHE A 843 27.83 13.12 -13.26
CA PHE A 843 27.59 14.10 -12.20
C PHE A 843 28.64 13.91 -11.10
N SER A 844 29.57 14.85 -11.04
CA SER A 844 30.65 14.84 -10.06
C SER A 844 30.38 15.72 -8.84
N GLY A 845 29.47 16.68 -8.94
CA GLY A 845 28.97 17.40 -7.77
C GLY A 845 28.08 16.53 -6.90
N VAL A 846 27.97 16.90 -5.62
CA VAL A 846 27.06 16.27 -4.66
C VAL A 846 25.63 16.48 -5.11
N ILE A 847 24.87 15.39 -5.24
CA ILE A 847 23.41 15.42 -5.46
C ILE A 847 22.71 15.35 -4.10
N GLY A 848 21.94 16.39 -3.76
CA GLY A 848 21.15 16.45 -2.52
C GLY A 848 19.69 16.83 -2.78
N ASP A 849 18.83 16.54 -1.81
CA ASP A 849 17.40 16.87 -1.82
C ASP A 849 16.99 17.76 -0.63
N GLY A 850 17.94 18.18 0.21
CA GLY A 850 17.66 18.92 1.43
C GLY A 850 16.91 18.12 2.51
N GLY A 851 16.92 16.78 2.46
CA GLY A 851 16.24 15.91 3.41
C GLY A 851 14.76 15.64 3.11
N ASN A 852 14.31 15.94 1.89
CA ASN A 852 12.90 15.85 1.50
C ASN A 852 12.46 14.45 1.00
N ASN A 853 13.28 13.41 1.20
CA ASN A 853 13.05 12.04 0.73
C ASN A 853 12.81 11.94 -0.79
N PHE A 854 13.51 12.76 -1.58
CA PHE A 854 13.45 12.70 -3.04
C PHE A 854 14.53 11.77 -3.57
N GLY A 855 14.15 10.95 -4.54
CA GLY A 855 15.02 9.97 -5.16
C GLY A 855 15.49 10.35 -6.57
N LEU A 856 16.21 9.42 -7.19
CA LEU A 856 16.65 9.51 -8.58
C LEU A 856 16.11 8.33 -9.39
N THR A 857 15.56 8.59 -10.57
CA THR A 857 15.25 7.56 -11.56
C THR A 857 16.22 7.66 -12.72
N LYS A 858 16.99 6.61 -12.99
CA LYS A 858 17.80 6.47 -14.21
C LYS A 858 16.98 5.76 -15.28
N ALA A 859 16.73 6.43 -16.40
CA ALA A 859 16.01 5.88 -17.57
C ALA A 859 16.85 5.94 -18.86
N GLY A 860 16.30 5.38 -19.95
CA GLY A 860 16.93 5.41 -21.29
C GLY A 860 16.67 4.17 -22.15
N THR A 861 17.13 4.20 -23.39
CA THR A 861 17.20 3.01 -24.27
C THR A 861 18.66 2.58 -24.46
N GLY A 862 18.93 1.26 -24.52
CA GLY A 862 20.25 0.70 -24.85
C GLY A 862 21.35 0.92 -23.78
N ALA A 863 22.58 1.16 -24.23
CA ALA A 863 23.82 1.24 -23.44
C ALA A 863 24.06 2.58 -22.69
N GLY A 864 23.02 3.37 -22.44
CA GLY A 864 23.18 4.70 -21.82
C GLY A 864 23.70 4.64 -20.39
N ARG A 865 24.87 5.26 -20.14
CA ARG A 865 25.60 5.23 -18.85
C ARG A 865 25.50 6.58 -18.13
N LEU A 866 24.93 6.55 -16.92
CA LEU A 866 24.97 7.65 -15.94
C LEU A 866 26.02 7.31 -14.87
N VAL A 867 26.95 8.22 -14.61
CA VAL A 867 28.00 8.06 -13.60
C VAL A 867 27.81 9.11 -12.51
N LEU A 868 27.68 8.67 -11.27
CA LEU A 868 27.64 9.53 -10.10
C LEU A 868 28.98 9.38 -9.36
N THR A 869 29.71 10.48 -9.17
CA THR A 869 30.98 10.44 -8.44
C THR A 869 30.99 11.35 -7.20
N GLY A 870 30.00 12.23 -7.06
CA GLY A 870 29.81 13.03 -5.84
C GLY A 870 29.33 12.17 -4.66
N ALA A 871 29.71 12.54 -3.44
CA ALA A 871 29.17 11.93 -2.22
C ALA A 871 27.73 12.41 -2.03
N ASN A 872 26.77 11.67 -2.59
CA ASN A 872 25.39 12.12 -2.71
C ASN A 872 24.66 12.02 -1.37
N THR A 873 23.78 12.99 -1.12
CA THR A 873 23.05 13.18 0.15
C THR A 873 21.54 13.18 -0.02
N TYR A 874 21.02 12.87 -1.22
CA TYR A 874 19.59 12.70 -1.41
C TYR A 874 19.09 11.51 -0.57
N THR A 875 17.92 11.67 0.05
CA THR A 875 17.43 10.74 1.08
C THR A 875 16.44 9.70 0.55
N GLY A 876 15.90 9.91 -0.65
CA GLY A 876 15.05 8.92 -1.33
C GLY A 876 15.82 7.78 -2.00
N GLY A 877 15.11 6.72 -2.41
CA GLY A 877 15.69 5.60 -3.15
C GLY A 877 16.06 5.92 -4.60
N THR A 878 16.76 4.99 -5.25
CA THR A 878 17.13 5.11 -6.67
C THR A 878 16.44 4.02 -7.50
N THR A 879 15.86 4.37 -8.64
CA THR A 879 15.26 3.41 -9.58
C THR A 879 16.05 3.42 -10.89
N ILE A 880 16.55 2.26 -11.34
CA ILE A 880 17.14 2.08 -12.67
C ILE A 880 16.10 1.36 -13.50
N THR A 881 15.44 2.08 -14.43
CA THR A 881 14.48 1.46 -15.34
C THR A 881 15.18 0.82 -16.55
N ALA A 882 16.30 1.39 -16.99
CA ALA A 882 17.12 0.88 -18.09
C ALA A 882 18.52 1.53 -18.16
N GLY A 883 19.43 0.90 -18.92
CA GLY A 883 20.81 1.33 -19.11
C GLY A 883 21.69 1.08 -17.87
N THR A 884 22.83 1.77 -17.80
CA THR A 884 23.81 1.61 -16.71
C THR A 884 23.80 2.81 -15.76
N LEU A 885 23.69 2.55 -14.45
CA LEU A 885 24.04 3.50 -13.40
C LEU A 885 25.36 3.05 -12.77
N ALA A 886 26.36 3.93 -12.73
CA ALA A 886 27.66 3.67 -12.13
C ALA A 886 27.99 4.68 -11.03
N GLY A 887 28.68 4.24 -9.99
CA GLY A 887 29.19 5.10 -8.92
C GLY A 887 29.92 4.30 -7.85
N THR A 888 30.31 4.94 -6.75
CA THR A 888 30.88 4.30 -5.56
C THR A 888 29.81 4.10 -4.49
N THR A 889 30.14 3.40 -3.41
CA THR A 889 29.26 3.29 -2.23
C THR A 889 28.99 4.62 -1.51
N THR A 890 29.75 5.68 -1.81
CA THR A 890 29.49 7.03 -1.27
C THR A 890 28.54 7.82 -2.16
N SER A 891 28.52 7.55 -3.47
CA SER A 891 27.61 8.21 -4.41
C SER A 891 26.29 7.46 -4.59
N LEU A 892 26.29 6.14 -4.41
CA LEU A 892 25.11 5.30 -4.49
C LEU A 892 24.64 5.01 -3.06
N GLN A 893 23.49 5.57 -2.68
CA GLN A 893 22.93 5.51 -1.32
C GLN A 893 21.44 5.12 -1.38
N GLY A 894 20.90 4.67 -0.24
CA GLY A 894 19.49 4.27 -0.09
C GLY A 894 19.15 2.95 -0.81
N ASN A 895 17.87 2.61 -0.89
CA ASN A 895 17.44 1.40 -1.62
C ASN A 895 17.52 1.62 -3.14
N ILE A 896 17.97 0.60 -3.88
CA ILE A 896 18.00 0.60 -5.35
C ILE A 896 17.04 -0.44 -5.92
N VAL A 897 16.11 0.00 -6.78
CA VAL A 897 15.37 -0.90 -7.68
C VAL A 897 16.10 -0.94 -9.02
N ASN A 898 16.75 -2.05 -9.33
CA ASN A 898 17.60 -2.23 -10.51
C ASN A 898 16.92 -3.13 -11.56
N ASN A 899 16.44 -2.55 -12.67
CA ASN A 899 15.97 -3.28 -13.85
C ASN A 899 16.91 -3.09 -15.07
N GLY A 900 18.10 -2.53 -14.86
CA GLY A 900 19.12 -2.30 -15.88
C GLY A 900 20.47 -2.90 -15.46
N ALA A 901 21.51 -2.08 -15.43
CA ALA A 901 22.81 -2.44 -14.89
C ALA A 901 23.23 -1.45 -13.80
N LEU A 902 23.58 -1.98 -12.62
CA LEU A 902 24.18 -1.23 -11.52
C LEU A 902 25.68 -1.56 -11.47
N VAL A 903 26.53 -0.55 -11.47
CA VAL A 903 27.99 -0.71 -11.38
C VAL A 903 28.51 0.03 -10.15
N PHE A 904 28.99 -0.72 -9.16
CA PHE A 904 29.83 -0.18 -8.11
C PHE A 904 31.26 -0.06 -8.64
N ASP A 905 31.54 1.09 -9.23
CA ASP A 905 32.85 1.45 -9.75
C ASP A 905 33.71 2.03 -8.64
N GLN A 906 34.17 1.15 -7.76
CA GLN A 906 34.99 1.49 -6.58
C GLN A 906 36.45 1.72 -6.99
N THR A 907 36.66 2.62 -7.95
CA THR A 907 37.99 3.10 -8.29
C THR A 907 38.56 3.89 -7.13
N VAL A 908 39.84 3.68 -6.85
CA VAL A 908 40.58 4.60 -5.98
C VAL A 908 40.87 5.81 -6.86
N PRO A 909 40.25 6.99 -6.68
CA PRO A 909 40.81 8.19 -7.26
C PRO A 909 42.21 8.32 -6.69
N THR A 910 43.21 8.20 -7.57
CA THR A 910 44.48 8.87 -7.33
C THR A 910 44.18 10.36 -7.35
N LEU A 911 43.64 10.87 -6.25
CA LEU A 911 43.78 12.28 -5.93
C LEU A 911 45.28 12.55 -5.97
N ALA A 912 45.69 13.60 -6.68
CA ALA A 912 47.02 14.16 -6.50
C ALA A 912 47.17 14.48 -5.00
N GLY A 913 47.78 13.57 -4.22
CA GLY A 913 47.79 13.62 -2.75
C GLY A 913 47.56 12.31 -1.98
N GLY A 914 47.27 11.17 -2.61
CA GLY A 914 47.58 9.85 -2.04
C GLY A 914 46.79 9.37 -0.81
N SER A 915 45.47 9.62 -0.71
CA SER A 915 44.62 8.87 0.23
C SER A 915 43.71 7.90 -0.53
N ALA A 916 43.89 6.61 -0.29
CA ALA A 916 43.10 5.55 -0.91
C ALA A 916 41.62 5.69 -0.49
N ILE A 917 40.68 5.55 -1.44
CA ILE A 917 39.28 5.38 -1.03
C ILE A 917 39.16 4.02 -0.35
N ALA A 918 38.94 4.10 0.97
CA ALA A 918 38.75 2.98 1.88
C ALA A 918 37.54 2.12 1.50
N ALA A 919 37.51 0.89 2.01
CA ALA A 919 36.36 0.00 1.91
C ALA A 919 35.05 0.74 2.19
N GLY A 920 34.07 0.56 1.32
CA GLY A 920 32.79 1.22 1.40
C GLY A 920 31.67 0.23 1.72
N THR A 921 30.78 0.59 2.64
CA THR A 921 29.61 -0.24 2.96
C THR A 921 28.37 0.29 2.27
N TYR A 922 27.67 -0.59 1.56
CA TYR A 922 26.37 -0.32 0.96
C TYR A 922 25.28 -1.05 1.74
N ALA A 923 24.48 -0.27 2.49
CA ALA A 923 23.47 -0.78 3.40
C ALA A 923 22.05 -0.88 2.80
N GLY A 924 21.82 -0.23 1.66
CA GLY A 924 20.52 -0.25 0.99
C GLY A 924 20.19 -1.61 0.40
N ALA A 925 18.90 -1.95 0.32
CA ALA A 925 18.46 -3.13 -0.43
C ALA A 925 18.62 -2.89 -1.94
N ILE A 926 19.04 -3.92 -2.69
CA ILE A 926 19.05 -3.92 -4.15
C ILE A 926 18.02 -4.96 -4.59
N SER A 927 17.05 -4.56 -5.41
CA SER A 927 15.98 -5.42 -5.93
C SER A 927 15.84 -5.27 -7.45
N GLY A 928 14.96 -6.05 -8.09
CA GLY A 928 14.67 -5.96 -9.53
C GLY A 928 15.37 -7.00 -10.39
N THR A 929 15.28 -6.87 -11.72
CA THR A 929 15.75 -7.89 -12.67
C THR A 929 17.16 -7.64 -13.25
N GLY A 930 17.77 -6.50 -12.92
CA GLY A 930 19.02 -6.03 -13.50
C GLY A 930 20.28 -6.66 -12.92
N SER A 931 21.40 -6.51 -13.63
CA SER A 931 22.72 -7.00 -13.21
C SER A 931 23.40 -6.07 -12.21
N VAL A 932 24.24 -6.62 -11.33
CA VAL A 932 25.11 -5.85 -10.42
C VAL A 932 26.57 -6.14 -10.78
N THR A 933 27.38 -5.11 -10.96
CA THR A 933 28.82 -5.24 -11.26
C THR A 933 29.66 -4.52 -10.21
N LYS A 934 30.66 -5.19 -9.67
CA LYS A 934 31.75 -4.60 -8.88
C LYS A 934 32.96 -4.41 -9.78
N SER A 935 33.41 -3.17 -9.95
CA SER A 935 34.65 -2.80 -10.65
C SER A 935 35.54 -1.90 -9.78
N GLY A 936 36.73 -1.58 -10.28
CA GLY A 936 37.73 -0.79 -9.55
C GLY A 936 38.44 -1.57 -8.46
N ALA A 937 39.62 -1.11 -8.04
CA ALA A 937 40.49 -1.84 -7.12
C ALA A 937 39.99 -1.87 -5.65
N GLY A 938 39.05 -1.01 -5.26
CA GLY A 938 38.55 -0.90 -3.88
C GLY A 938 37.63 -2.05 -3.45
N ILE A 939 37.20 -1.99 -2.18
CA ILE A 939 36.31 -2.97 -1.55
C ILE A 939 34.89 -2.42 -1.45
N VAL A 940 33.89 -3.24 -1.79
CA VAL A 940 32.47 -2.98 -1.53
C VAL A 940 31.95 -4.02 -0.55
N ASN A 941 31.51 -3.57 0.62
CA ASN A 941 30.85 -4.37 1.64
C ASN A 941 29.33 -4.29 1.45
N LEU A 942 28.70 -5.40 1.11
CA LEU A 942 27.24 -5.52 1.00
C LEU A 942 26.67 -5.95 2.35
N SER A 943 25.92 -5.05 3.01
CA SER A 943 25.31 -5.33 4.31
C SER A 943 23.78 -5.40 4.27
N GLY A 944 23.14 -4.73 3.30
CA GLY A 944 21.69 -4.81 3.08
C GLY A 944 21.25 -6.18 2.54
N ALA A 945 20.01 -6.58 2.80
CA ALA A 945 19.43 -7.76 2.17
C ALA A 945 19.09 -7.45 0.70
N HIS A 946 19.51 -8.30 -0.23
CA HIS A 946 19.32 -8.09 -1.66
C HIS A 946 18.40 -9.15 -2.28
N SER A 947 17.63 -8.77 -3.30
CA SER A 947 16.64 -9.64 -3.96
C SER A 947 16.59 -9.48 -5.48
N TYR A 948 17.66 -8.92 -6.07
CA TYR A 948 17.76 -8.83 -7.53
C TYR A 948 18.01 -10.20 -8.16
N THR A 949 17.60 -10.39 -9.42
CA THR A 949 17.74 -11.68 -10.13
C THR A 949 18.79 -11.69 -11.23
N GLY A 950 19.31 -10.53 -11.63
CA GLY A 950 20.37 -10.44 -12.62
C GLY A 950 21.74 -10.83 -12.07
N ILE A 951 22.68 -11.10 -12.99
CA ILE A 951 24.03 -11.60 -12.67
C ILE A 951 24.81 -10.62 -11.77
N THR A 952 25.51 -11.15 -10.77
CA THR A 952 26.54 -10.45 -9.99
C THR A 952 27.91 -10.65 -10.63
N SER A 953 28.48 -9.60 -11.22
CA SER A 953 29.81 -9.64 -11.87
C SER A 953 30.87 -8.94 -11.02
N ILE A 954 32.02 -9.57 -10.81
CA ILE A 954 33.15 -9.01 -10.05
C ILE A 954 34.35 -8.92 -11.00
N THR A 955 34.54 -7.75 -11.59
CA THR A 955 35.56 -7.51 -12.64
C THR A 955 36.85 -6.90 -12.09
N GLY A 956 36.87 -6.52 -10.81
CA GLY A 956 38.08 -6.05 -10.11
C GLY A 956 37.82 -5.70 -8.65
N GLY A 957 38.90 -5.66 -7.85
CA GLY A 957 38.83 -5.43 -6.40
C GLY A 957 38.04 -6.51 -5.67
N THR A 958 37.49 -6.18 -4.49
CA THR A 958 36.77 -7.14 -3.63
C THR A 958 35.30 -6.78 -3.48
N LEU A 959 34.41 -7.75 -3.67
CA LEU A 959 33.03 -7.70 -3.19
C LEU A 959 32.95 -8.55 -1.91
N ALA A 960 32.66 -7.92 -0.77
CA ALA A 960 32.55 -8.60 0.51
C ALA A 960 31.09 -8.60 0.99
N ILE A 961 30.65 -9.72 1.55
CA ILE A 961 29.39 -9.79 2.32
C ILE A 961 29.68 -9.62 3.81
N THR A 962 28.78 -9.00 4.57
CA THR A 962 28.99 -8.71 6.00
C THR A 962 27.91 -9.29 6.91
N ALA A 963 27.11 -10.21 6.39
CA ALA A 963 26.09 -10.98 7.09
C ALA A 963 25.78 -12.23 6.24
N ASP A 964 25.03 -13.18 6.78
CA ASP A 964 24.53 -14.31 5.98
C ASP A 964 23.49 -13.85 4.95
N ASP A 965 23.40 -14.59 3.84
CA ASP A 965 22.40 -14.41 2.78
C ASP A 965 22.35 -12.96 2.26
N ARG A 966 23.48 -12.44 1.75
CA ARG A 966 23.55 -11.08 1.18
C ARG A 966 23.46 -11.07 -0.33
N LEU A 967 24.00 -12.07 -1.00
CA LEU A 967 23.76 -12.26 -2.43
C LEU A 967 22.43 -13.00 -2.64
N PRO A 968 21.64 -12.65 -3.67
CA PRO A 968 20.38 -13.35 -3.90
C PRO A 968 20.60 -14.78 -4.41
N ASP A 969 19.86 -15.76 -3.87
CA ASP A 969 19.92 -17.18 -4.25
C ASP A 969 19.84 -17.45 -5.76
N ALA A 970 19.05 -16.65 -6.47
CA ALA A 970 18.85 -16.78 -7.91
C ALA A 970 19.93 -16.08 -8.76
N SER A 971 20.83 -15.29 -8.15
CA SER A 971 21.86 -14.55 -8.87
C SER A 971 23.03 -15.46 -9.24
N ASN A 972 23.33 -15.56 -10.54
CA ASN A 972 24.59 -16.16 -10.98
C ASN A 972 25.76 -15.21 -10.66
N VAL A 973 26.92 -15.78 -10.33
CA VAL A 973 28.14 -15.02 -10.04
C VAL A 973 29.14 -15.20 -11.19
N SER A 974 29.64 -14.08 -11.71
CA SER A 974 30.70 -14.05 -12.73
C SER A 974 31.95 -13.38 -12.17
N LEU A 975 33.04 -14.11 -12.08
CA LEU A 975 34.34 -13.61 -11.61
C LEU A 975 35.22 -13.28 -12.82
N GLY A 976 35.51 -11.99 -13.01
CA GLY A 976 36.23 -11.45 -14.16
C GLY A 976 37.53 -10.72 -13.83
N GLY A 977 38.19 -11.06 -12.71
CA GLY A 977 39.45 -10.45 -12.29
C GLY A 977 39.49 -9.92 -10.85
N GLY A 978 38.44 -10.16 -10.04
CA GLY A 978 38.38 -9.71 -8.65
C GLY A 978 38.16 -10.84 -7.64
N THR A 979 37.83 -10.45 -6.40
CA THR A 979 37.65 -11.36 -5.26
C THR A 979 36.21 -11.29 -4.74
N LEU A 980 35.58 -12.45 -4.54
CA LEU A 980 34.39 -12.58 -3.70
C LEU A 980 34.84 -12.97 -2.28
N ALA A 981 34.62 -12.10 -1.30
CA ALA A 981 34.98 -12.33 0.09
C ALA A 981 33.73 -12.63 0.94
N THR A 982 33.69 -13.78 1.62
CA THR A 982 32.58 -14.13 2.52
C THR A 982 32.76 -13.59 3.93
N GLY A 983 33.99 -13.30 4.35
CA GLY A 983 34.27 -12.71 5.65
C GLY A 983 33.78 -13.54 6.84
N GLY A 984 33.69 -14.86 6.69
CA GLY A 984 33.14 -15.76 7.71
C GLY A 984 31.61 -15.89 7.73
N PHE A 985 30.90 -15.41 6.69
CA PHE A 985 29.44 -15.55 6.53
C PHE A 985 29.07 -16.58 5.45
N SER A 986 27.88 -17.14 5.54
CA SER A 986 27.37 -18.13 4.58
C SER A 986 26.47 -17.48 3.53
N ASP A 987 26.49 -18.04 2.31
CA ASP A 987 25.67 -17.55 1.20
C ASP A 987 25.32 -18.69 0.22
N LEU A 988 24.16 -18.58 -0.40
CA LEU A 988 23.66 -19.46 -1.45
C LEU A 988 23.45 -18.60 -2.70
N VAL A 989 24.03 -19.02 -3.81
CA VAL A 989 23.93 -18.29 -5.09
C VAL A 989 23.73 -19.26 -6.25
N GLY A 990 23.47 -18.69 -7.43
CA GLY A 990 23.33 -19.43 -8.68
C GLY A 990 24.65 -20.04 -9.16
N THR A 991 24.80 -20.14 -10.47
CA THR A 991 26.00 -20.73 -11.09
C THR A 991 27.22 -19.81 -11.03
N LEU A 992 28.41 -20.40 -11.09
CA LEU A 992 29.70 -19.73 -11.11
C LEU A 992 30.32 -19.72 -12.52
N THR A 993 30.54 -18.53 -13.06
CA THR A 993 31.34 -18.32 -14.29
C THR A 993 32.69 -17.69 -13.93
N LEU A 994 33.77 -18.16 -14.54
CA LEU A 994 35.10 -17.58 -14.42
C LEU A 994 35.51 -16.96 -15.76
N ALA A 995 35.39 -15.64 -15.90
CA ALA A 995 35.74 -14.90 -17.11
C ALA A 995 37.22 -14.49 -17.17
N SER A 996 37.91 -14.41 -16.03
CA SER A 996 39.35 -14.17 -15.90
C SER A 996 39.83 -14.72 -14.55
N SER A 997 41.14 -14.87 -14.36
CA SER A 997 41.70 -15.35 -13.09
C SER A 997 41.23 -14.48 -11.91
N SER A 998 40.70 -15.12 -10.88
CA SER A 998 39.96 -14.47 -9.79
C SER A 998 40.12 -15.23 -8.48
N SER A 999 39.68 -14.66 -7.36
CA SER A 999 39.75 -15.29 -6.04
C SER A 999 38.38 -15.40 -5.35
N ILE A 1000 38.21 -16.42 -4.53
CA ILE A 1000 37.19 -16.51 -3.48
C ILE A 1000 37.94 -16.54 -2.16
N ASP A 1001 37.63 -15.59 -1.28
CA ASP A 1001 38.21 -15.49 0.06
C ASP A 1001 37.14 -15.83 1.11
N LEU A 1002 37.31 -16.95 1.81
CA LEU A 1002 36.36 -17.39 2.83
C LEU A 1002 36.50 -16.60 4.16
N GLY A 1003 37.57 -15.81 4.30
CA GLY A 1003 37.83 -14.94 5.43
C GLY A 1003 38.07 -15.68 6.75
N THR A 1004 37.94 -14.96 7.86
CA THR A 1004 38.01 -15.52 9.22
C THR A 1004 36.61 -15.80 9.75
N GLY A 1005 36.33 -17.01 10.24
CA GLY A 1005 35.03 -17.33 10.84
C GLY A 1005 34.54 -18.72 10.46
N THR A 1006 33.24 -18.84 10.22
CA THR A 1006 32.59 -20.09 9.78
C THR A 1006 31.71 -19.78 8.57
N SER A 1007 32.21 -20.03 7.36
CA SER A 1007 31.48 -19.74 6.13
C SER A 1007 31.14 -20.99 5.31
N ILE A 1008 29.95 -20.99 4.72
CA ILE A 1008 29.58 -21.96 3.70
C ILE A 1008 29.13 -21.17 2.47
N LEU A 1009 29.91 -21.23 1.40
CA LEU A 1009 29.55 -20.65 0.11
C LEU A 1009 29.06 -21.75 -0.83
N ARG A 1010 27.83 -21.65 -1.31
CA ARG A 1010 27.21 -22.65 -2.18
C ARG A 1010 26.81 -22.06 -3.53
N PHE A 1011 27.33 -22.64 -4.60
CA PHE A 1011 26.91 -22.38 -5.97
C PHE A 1011 26.02 -23.51 -6.49
N ALA A 1012 25.13 -23.18 -7.43
CA ALA A 1012 24.50 -24.17 -8.29
C ALA A 1012 25.53 -24.88 -9.20
N ALA A 1013 25.16 -26.04 -9.74
CA ALA A 1013 26.03 -26.80 -10.65
C ALA A 1013 26.44 -25.94 -11.86
N SER A 1014 27.74 -25.86 -12.11
CA SER A 1014 28.34 -24.94 -13.08
C SER A 1014 29.04 -25.67 -14.24
N ASN A 1015 28.86 -26.99 -14.33
CA ASN A 1015 29.45 -27.88 -15.35
C ASN A 1015 29.01 -27.56 -16.80
N ALA A 1016 27.94 -26.78 -16.99
CA ALA A 1016 27.49 -26.31 -18.29
C ALA A 1016 28.20 -25.03 -18.78
N LEU A 1017 29.05 -24.41 -17.95
CA LEU A 1017 29.67 -23.10 -18.21
C LEU A 1017 31.16 -23.24 -18.57
N THR A 1018 31.65 -22.33 -19.41
CA THR A 1018 33.06 -22.26 -19.79
C THR A 1018 33.84 -21.35 -18.85
N TRP A 1019 35.05 -21.75 -18.47
CA TRP A 1019 35.94 -20.98 -17.59
C TRP A 1019 37.20 -20.56 -18.34
N ALA A 1020 37.60 -19.29 -18.18
CA ALA A 1020 38.67 -18.62 -18.94
C ALA A 1020 39.81 -18.09 -18.05
N GLY A 1021 40.07 -18.70 -16.89
CA GLY A 1021 41.15 -18.31 -15.97
C GLY A 1021 41.38 -19.33 -14.86
N THR A 1022 42.14 -18.96 -13.83
CA THR A 1022 42.34 -19.74 -12.61
C THR A 1022 41.54 -19.16 -11.45
N LEU A 1023 40.82 -20.00 -10.70
CA LEU A 1023 40.18 -19.65 -9.44
C LEU A 1023 41.13 -19.95 -8.28
N THR A 1024 41.47 -18.94 -7.49
CA THR A 1024 42.19 -19.11 -6.22
C THR A 1024 41.17 -19.14 -5.09
N VAL A 1025 41.23 -20.14 -4.22
CA VAL A 1025 40.40 -20.24 -3.01
C VAL A 1025 41.29 -19.99 -1.81
N ASP A 1026 41.04 -18.88 -1.12
CA ASP A 1026 41.75 -18.44 0.07
C ASP A 1026 40.95 -18.82 1.33
N ASN A 1027 41.67 -19.07 2.43
CA ASN A 1027 41.11 -19.32 3.76
C ASN A 1027 40.14 -20.51 3.88
N TRP A 1028 40.34 -21.55 3.06
CA TRP A 1028 39.67 -22.83 3.25
C TRP A 1028 40.27 -23.60 4.44
N THR A 1029 39.44 -24.14 5.32
CA THR A 1029 39.86 -24.75 6.60
C THR A 1029 39.58 -26.26 6.71
N GLY A 1030 39.27 -26.91 5.58
CA GLY A 1030 38.99 -28.34 5.55
C GLY A 1030 40.23 -29.24 5.58
N THR A 1031 39.99 -30.54 5.43
CA THR A 1031 41.04 -31.57 5.33
C THR A 1031 41.18 -32.04 3.88
N PRO A 1032 42.38 -32.09 3.29
CA PRO A 1032 42.55 -32.59 1.91
C PRO A 1032 41.95 -33.99 1.73
N PHE A 1033 41.37 -34.27 0.57
CA PHE A 1033 40.57 -35.48 0.22
C PHE A 1033 39.23 -35.68 0.93
N SER A 1034 39.07 -35.28 2.19
CA SER A 1034 37.83 -35.53 2.95
C SER A 1034 36.93 -34.30 3.10
N GLY A 1035 37.43 -33.11 2.81
CA GLY A 1035 36.68 -31.87 2.99
C GLY A 1035 36.44 -31.55 4.46
N GLY A 1036 35.31 -30.91 4.75
CA GLY A 1036 34.95 -30.49 6.10
C GLY A 1036 35.58 -29.16 6.50
N GLY A 1037 35.75 -28.95 7.80
CA GLY A 1037 36.19 -27.66 8.34
C GLY A 1037 35.04 -26.66 8.52
N THR A 1038 35.38 -25.46 8.97
CA THR A 1038 34.43 -24.36 9.23
C THR A 1038 34.13 -23.54 7.98
N ASP A 1039 35.06 -23.52 7.02
CA ASP A 1039 35.03 -22.70 5.81
C ASP A 1039 35.05 -23.58 4.58
N ARG A 1040 33.92 -23.59 3.86
CA ARG A 1040 33.65 -24.58 2.81
C ARG A 1040 33.07 -23.97 1.56
N LEU A 1041 33.49 -24.49 0.41
CA LEU A 1041 33.02 -24.13 -0.92
C LEU A 1041 32.28 -25.33 -1.55
N PHE A 1042 31.05 -25.11 -1.99
CA PHE A 1042 30.25 -26.11 -2.70
C PHE A 1042 29.88 -25.62 -4.09
N VAL A 1043 29.88 -26.51 -5.07
CA VAL A 1043 29.35 -26.26 -6.42
C VAL A 1043 28.49 -27.45 -6.83
N GLY A 1044 27.17 -27.25 -6.91
CA GLY A 1044 26.22 -28.33 -7.14
C GLY A 1044 25.92 -29.17 -5.88
N GLY A 1045 25.13 -30.23 -6.06
CA GLY A 1045 24.74 -31.16 -4.98
C GLY A 1045 25.50 -32.48 -4.99
N ASP A 1046 26.37 -32.70 -5.98
CA ASP A 1046 27.08 -33.95 -6.22
C ASP A 1046 28.42 -33.69 -6.94
N ALA A 1047 29.14 -34.77 -7.25
CA ALA A 1047 30.43 -34.71 -7.94
C ALA A 1047 30.34 -34.24 -9.41
N GLY A 1048 29.14 -34.09 -9.98
CA GLY A 1048 28.90 -33.59 -11.33
C GLY A 1048 28.79 -32.07 -11.43
N GLY A 1049 28.89 -31.35 -10.31
CA GLY A 1049 28.74 -29.89 -10.27
C GLY A 1049 29.79 -29.10 -11.08
N LEU A 1050 30.96 -29.70 -11.35
CA LEU A 1050 32.05 -29.14 -12.15
C LEU A 1050 32.64 -30.19 -13.10
N THR A 1051 33.15 -29.75 -14.25
CA THR A 1051 33.91 -30.61 -15.18
C THR A 1051 35.37 -30.79 -14.73
N SER A 1052 36.04 -31.82 -15.22
CA SER A 1052 37.48 -32.03 -14.97
C SER A 1052 38.36 -30.86 -15.45
N THR A 1053 37.95 -30.18 -16.53
CA THR A 1053 38.64 -28.97 -17.02
C THR A 1053 38.50 -27.82 -16.02
N GLN A 1054 37.29 -27.58 -15.49
CA GLN A 1054 37.07 -26.54 -14.47
C GLN A 1054 37.82 -26.85 -13.17
N LEU A 1055 37.84 -28.11 -12.73
CA LEU A 1055 38.59 -28.53 -11.53
C LEU A 1055 40.10 -28.28 -11.68
N SER A 1056 40.67 -28.45 -12.88
CA SER A 1056 42.08 -28.14 -13.15
C SER A 1056 42.41 -26.64 -13.10
N GLN A 1057 41.39 -25.79 -13.13
CA GLN A 1057 41.51 -24.33 -13.02
C GLN A 1057 41.35 -23.83 -11.58
N ILE A 1058 41.16 -24.70 -10.59
CA ILE A 1058 41.01 -24.32 -9.18
C ILE A 1058 42.31 -24.59 -8.43
N THR A 1059 42.72 -23.62 -7.62
CA THR A 1059 43.87 -23.70 -6.73
C THR A 1059 43.44 -23.24 -5.34
N PHE A 1060 43.98 -23.87 -4.30
CA PHE A 1060 43.76 -23.45 -2.91
C PHE A 1060 45.06 -22.89 -2.35
N THR A 1061 44.98 -21.74 -1.69
CA THR A 1061 46.18 -21.11 -1.11
C THR A 1061 46.78 -21.99 -0.01
N GLY A 1062 48.09 -22.25 -0.12
CA GLY A 1062 48.80 -23.18 0.77
C GLY A 1062 48.81 -24.65 0.33
N PHE A 1063 48.23 -24.95 -0.84
CA PHE A 1063 48.22 -26.30 -1.44
C PHE A 1063 48.78 -26.27 -2.87
N GLU A 1064 49.19 -27.43 -3.38
CA GLU A 1064 49.58 -27.58 -4.78
C GLU A 1064 48.39 -27.38 -5.73
N ALA A 1065 48.69 -27.13 -7.00
CA ALA A 1065 47.67 -26.88 -8.01
C ALA A 1065 46.75 -28.08 -8.24
N GLY A 1066 45.44 -27.83 -8.24
CA GLY A 1066 44.39 -28.79 -8.55
C GLY A 1066 43.31 -28.89 -7.48
N ALA A 1067 42.11 -29.26 -7.91
CA ALA A 1067 40.97 -29.53 -7.04
C ALA A 1067 40.23 -30.80 -7.42
N GLN A 1068 39.45 -31.32 -6.48
CA GLN A 1068 38.47 -32.38 -6.69
C GLN A 1068 37.14 -31.95 -6.07
N ILE A 1069 36.05 -32.57 -6.51
CA ILE A 1069 34.71 -32.36 -5.96
C ILE A 1069 34.19 -33.65 -5.33
N LEU A 1070 33.71 -33.57 -4.10
CA LEU A 1070 33.15 -34.70 -3.36
C LEU A 1070 31.73 -35.05 -3.83
N PRO A 1071 31.21 -36.25 -3.52
CA PRO A 1071 29.80 -36.60 -3.75
C PRO A 1071 28.79 -35.69 -3.04
N THR A 1072 29.25 -34.88 -2.07
CA THR A 1072 28.46 -33.85 -1.38
C THR A 1072 28.37 -32.53 -2.14
N GLY A 1073 29.12 -32.39 -3.24
CA GLY A 1073 29.32 -31.14 -3.98
C GLY A 1073 30.42 -30.23 -3.42
N GLU A 1074 31.10 -30.62 -2.34
CA GLU A 1074 32.19 -29.83 -1.74
C GLU A 1074 33.44 -29.87 -2.63
N VAL A 1075 34.01 -28.70 -2.93
CA VAL A 1075 35.25 -28.55 -3.70
C VAL A 1075 36.43 -28.43 -2.75
N ILE A 1076 37.45 -29.27 -2.96
CA ILE A 1076 38.59 -29.41 -2.03
C ILE A 1076 39.91 -29.52 -2.81
N PRO A 1077 41.08 -29.20 -2.20
CA PRO A 1077 42.37 -29.39 -2.84
C PRO A 1077 42.73 -30.87 -3.05
N VAL A 1078 43.53 -31.15 -4.08
CA VAL A 1078 44.28 -32.40 -4.21
C VAL A 1078 45.70 -32.20 -3.66
N PRO A 1079 46.25 -33.09 -2.81
CA PRO A 1079 47.63 -32.97 -2.37
C PRO A 1079 48.63 -33.45 -3.42
N GLU A 1080 49.91 -33.12 -3.22
CA GLU A 1080 51.03 -33.58 -4.06
C GLU A 1080 50.89 -35.06 -4.44
N PRO A 1081 51.09 -35.44 -5.72
CA PRO A 1081 51.38 -36.83 -6.01
C PRO A 1081 52.64 -37.19 -5.23
N ALA A 1082 52.54 -38.17 -4.34
CA ALA A 1082 53.60 -38.52 -3.39
C ALA A 1082 54.95 -38.80 -4.09
N GLY A 1083 55.75 -37.75 -4.30
CA GLY A 1083 57.13 -37.83 -4.79
C GLY A 1083 58.05 -38.58 -3.83
N VAL A 1084 57.56 -38.88 -2.62
CA VAL A 1084 58.28 -39.64 -1.59
C VAL A 1084 57.92 -41.14 -1.60
N ALA A 1085 56.83 -41.55 -2.26
CA ALA A 1085 56.49 -42.98 -2.38
C ALA A 1085 57.38 -43.72 -3.40
N LEU A 1086 57.93 -43.00 -4.40
CA LEU A 1086 58.82 -43.61 -5.40
C LEU A 1086 60.27 -43.77 -4.92
N LEU A 1087 60.74 -42.94 -3.97
CA LEU A 1087 62.07 -43.09 -3.37
C LEU A 1087 62.14 -44.21 -2.31
N ALA A 1088 61.04 -44.46 -1.57
CA ALA A 1088 60.96 -45.57 -0.63
C ALA A 1088 60.89 -46.94 -1.33
N MET A 1089 60.33 -47.01 -2.54
CA MET A 1089 60.30 -48.23 -3.37
C MET A 1089 61.62 -48.49 -4.12
N ALA A 1090 62.41 -47.45 -4.42
CA ALA A 1090 63.75 -47.61 -4.99
C ALA A 1090 64.82 -47.99 -3.93
N GLY A 1091 64.68 -47.49 -2.69
CA GLY A 1091 65.58 -47.84 -1.57
C GLY A 1091 65.40 -49.28 -1.07
N ALA A 1092 64.16 -49.79 -1.03
CA ALA A 1092 63.87 -51.17 -0.65
C ALA A 1092 64.33 -52.20 -1.72
N GLY A 1093 64.40 -51.80 -2.99
CA GLY A 1093 64.92 -52.63 -4.09
C GLY A 1093 66.46 -52.76 -4.12
N LEU A 1094 67.21 -51.76 -3.65
CA LEU A 1094 68.67 -51.83 -3.58
C LEU A 1094 69.22 -52.52 -2.31
N LEU A 1095 68.45 -52.54 -1.21
CA LEU A 1095 68.83 -53.26 0.02
C LEU A 1095 68.47 -54.76 -0.01
N SER A 1096 67.52 -55.19 -0.85
CA SER A 1096 67.22 -56.62 -1.07
C SER A 1096 68.14 -57.29 -2.12
N ARG A 1097 68.78 -56.52 -3.01
CA ARG A 1097 69.77 -57.04 -3.99
C ARG A 1097 71.22 -57.12 -3.47
N ARG A 1098 71.54 -56.57 -2.29
CA ARG A 1098 72.88 -56.65 -1.68
C ARG A 1098 73.02 -57.69 -0.56
N ARG A 1099 71.93 -58.41 -0.19
CA ARG A 1099 71.92 -59.51 0.79
C ARG A 1099 71.71 -60.92 0.19
N SER A 1100 71.71 -61.09 -1.14
CA SER A 1100 71.70 -62.42 -1.79
C SER A 1100 72.94 -62.75 -2.64
N ARG A 1101 74.03 -61.98 -2.52
CA ARG A 1101 75.38 -62.39 -2.95
C ARG A 1101 76.45 -61.91 -1.97
N LYS A 1102 76.54 -62.59 -0.82
CA LYS A 1102 77.77 -62.99 -0.11
C LYS A 1102 77.40 -63.61 1.22
#